data_AF-A0A094L9N3-F1
#
_entry.id   AF-A0A094L9N3-F1
#
_cell.length_a   1.000
_cell.length_b   1.000
_cell.length_c   1.000
_cell.angle_alpha   90.00
_cell.angle_beta   90.00
_cell.angle_gamma   90.00
#
_symmetry.space_group_name_H-M   'P 1'
#
loop_
_entity.id
_entity.type
_entity.pdbx_description
1 polymer ?
#
loop_
_entity_poly.entity_id
_entity_poly.type
_entity_poly.pdbx_seq_one_letter_code
_entity_poly.pdbx_strand_id
1 'polypeptide(L)'
;DELEMLSEARARLANTQGKKAKRKAREKQLEEARRLAALQKRRELRAAGIEIQKKRKKKRGVDYNAEIPFEKKPAPGFYDTSEENYQSLDADFRKLRQQDLDGELRSEREGRERKKDKQHMKRKKESDLPSAILQTSGVSEFTKKRSKLVLPAPQISDIELEEVVKVGQASEIARQTAEESGITNSASSTLLSEYNVTNNTIALRTPKTPAAQDRILQEAQNLMALTNVDTPLKGGLNTPLHESDFSGVTPQKQVVQTPNTVLSTPFRTPSHGPEGLTPRGGLTPKPALGTTPGRTPLRDKLNINPEEGIADYSDPSYAKQMERESREHLRLGLMALPAPKNDFEIVLPENAEKELEEHEVDEAFVEDTADIDARKQALRDAERAKELKRMHKAVQKNLPRPSDVNETILRPLNVEPPLTDLQKSEELIKKEMITMLHFDLLHHPFGEQPSGKKGKGPGFGSNNAEHMAYLEQNPYEKLSKEDLKKAQDLLAQEMEVVKQGMGHGELSSEAYNQVWEECYSQVLYLPGQSRYTRANLASKKDRIESLEKRLEINRGHMTTEAKRAAKMEKKLKILLGGYQSRAMGLIKQLNDLWDQIEQAHLELRTFEELKKHEDAAIPRRLECLKEDVQRQQEREKELQQRFADFMLDKETFQAKY
;
A
#
# COMPACT_ATOMS: atom_id res chain seq x y z
N ASP A 1 -12.40 39.70 33.38
CA ASP A 1 -13.42 39.56 32.30
C ASP A 1 -12.81 39.80 30.92
N GLU A 2 -13.07 40.89 30.19
CA GLU A 2 -12.67 41.02 28.76
C GLU A 2 -11.17 40.81 28.47
N LEU A 3 -10.29 41.45 29.25
CA LEU A 3 -8.84 41.29 29.10
C LEU A 3 -8.37 39.85 29.39
N GLU A 4 -9.07 39.16 30.27
CA GLU A 4 -8.81 37.76 30.62
C GLU A 4 -9.29 36.83 29.50
N MET A 5 -10.49 37.05 28.96
CA MET A 5 -11.00 36.38 27.75
C MET A 5 -10.05 36.56 26.56
N LEU A 6 -9.52 37.78 26.34
CA LEU A 6 -8.51 38.04 25.30
C LEU A 6 -7.18 37.34 25.59
N SER A 7 -6.77 37.23 26.86
CA SER A 7 -5.59 36.46 27.26
C SER A 7 -5.76 34.97 27.01
N GLU A 8 -6.94 34.41 27.32
CA GLU A 8 -7.24 32.99 27.10
C GLU A 8 -7.34 32.68 25.60
N ALA A 9 -8.02 33.53 24.82
CA ALA A 9 -8.09 33.40 23.38
C ALA A 9 -6.68 33.35 22.75
N ARG A 10 -5.79 34.27 23.14
CA ARG A 10 -4.37 34.25 22.71
C ARG A 10 -3.66 32.97 23.14
N ALA A 11 -3.85 32.52 24.39
CA ALA A 11 -3.23 31.30 24.91
C ALA A 11 -3.75 30.02 24.23
N ARG A 12 -5.04 29.97 23.85
CA ARG A 12 -5.66 28.89 23.07
C ARG A 12 -5.11 28.88 21.63
N LEU A 13 -5.09 30.02 20.95
CA LEU A 13 -4.56 30.16 19.58
C LEU A 13 -3.07 29.78 19.47
N ALA A 14 -2.25 30.19 20.44
CA ALA A 14 -0.83 29.85 20.46
C ALA A 14 -0.54 28.37 20.80
N ASN A 15 -1.52 27.63 21.33
CA ASN A 15 -1.31 26.30 21.90
C ASN A 15 -1.69 25.16 20.94
N THR A 16 -0.77 24.82 20.02
CA THR A 16 -0.92 23.67 19.10
C THR A 16 -0.62 22.30 19.74
N GLN A 17 -0.24 22.23 21.02
CA GLN A 17 0.29 20.99 21.63
C GLN A 17 -0.62 20.32 22.65
N GLY A 18 -0.99 19.06 22.37
CA GLY A 18 -1.72 18.19 23.29
C GLY A 18 -0.92 17.71 24.52
N LYS A 19 -1.63 17.20 25.54
CA LYS A 19 -1.09 16.79 26.85
C LYS A 19 0.16 15.89 26.77
N LYS A 20 0.23 14.96 25.80
CA LYS A 20 1.36 14.03 25.62
C LYS A 20 2.63 14.73 25.12
N ALA A 21 2.51 15.69 24.19
CA ALA A 21 3.63 16.48 23.69
C ALA A 21 4.22 17.36 24.79
N LYS A 22 3.37 18.12 25.52
CA LYS A 22 3.80 18.94 26.67
C LYS A 22 4.44 18.14 27.79
N ARG A 23 4.02 16.89 28.01
CA ARG A 23 4.68 15.96 28.95
C ARG A 23 6.08 15.59 28.44
N LYS A 24 6.22 15.16 27.18
CA LYS A 24 7.51 14.75 26.60
C LYS A 24 8.52 15.90 26.42
N ALA A 25 8.05 17.13 26.18
CA ALA A 25 8.92 18.31 26.16
C ALA A 25 9.57 18.57 27.53
N ARG A 26 8.78 18.57 28.61
CA ARG A 26 9.29 18.71 29.98
C ARG A 26 10.15 17.51 30.40
N GLU A 27 9.80 16.31 29.97
CA GLU A 27 10.60 15.10 30.20
C GLU A 27 11.99 15.21 29.54
N LYS A 28 12.08 15.72 28.30
CA LYS A 28 13.36 16.00 27.63
C LYS A 28 14.19 17.03 28.42
N GLN A 29 13.58 18.14 28.83
CA GLN A 29 14.27 19.19 29.61
C GLN A 29 14.81 18.67 30.94
N LEU A 30 14.03 17.86 31.67
CA LEU A 30 14.46 17.24 32.93
C LEU A 30 15.59 16.23 32.72
N GLU A 31 15.55 15.45 31.64
CA GLU A 31 16.61 14.49 31.32
C GLU A 31 17.91 15.17 30.88
N GLU A 32 17.82 16.29 30.16
CA GLU A 32 18.95 17.15 29.80
C GLU A 32 19.59 17.79 31.04
N ALA A 33 18.78 18.33 31.96
CA ALA A 33 19.25 18.85 33.25
C ALA A 33 19.94 17.76 34.11
N ARG A 34 19.37 16.55 34.17
CA ARG A 34 19.99 15.39 34.84
C ARG A 34 21.30 14.98 34.18
N ARG A 35 21.35 14.94 32.84
CA ARG A 35 22.57 14.63 32.07
C ARG A 35 23.68 15.62 32.41
N LEU A 36 23.38 16.92 32.45
CA LEU A 36 24.34 17.96 32.80
C LEU A 36 24.81 17.86 34.26
N ALA A 37 23.92 17.68 35.23
CA ALA A 37 24.29 17.50 36.63
C ALA A 37 25.14 16.23 36.86
N ALA A 38 24.80 15.12 36.21
CA ALA A 38 25.58 13.89 36.26
C ALA A 38 26.94 14.01 35.54
N LEU A 39 27.01 14.80 34.45
CA LEU A 39 28.25 15.11 33.74
C LEU A 39 29.16 16.01 34.59
N GLN A 40 28.62 17.02 35.26
CA GLN A 40 29.35 17.85 36.23
C GLN A 40 29.94 16.99 37.35
N LYS A 41 29.11 16.18 38.04
CA LYS A 41 29.60 15.32 39.12
C LYS A 41 30.61 14.26 38.63
N ARG A 42 30.50 13.78 37.39
CA ARG A 42 31.54 12.94 36.76
C ARG A 42 32.83 13.73 36.50
N ARG A 43 32.74 14.97 36.01
CA ARG A 43 33.91 15.85 35.76
C ARG A 43 34.63 16.19 37.06
N GLU A 44 33.91 16.55 38.12
CA GLU A 44 34.48 16.81 39.45
C GLU A 44 35.24 15.58 39.99
N LEU A 45 34.61 14.40 39.98
CA LEU A 45 35.28 13.16 40.40
C LEU A 45 36.51 12.85 39.54
N ARG A 46 36.44 13.04 38.21
CA ARG A 46 37.56 12.79 37.29
C ARG A 46 38.70 13.79 37.44
N ALA A 47 38.40 15.07 37.70
CA ALA A 47 39.42 16.08 38.01
C ALA A 47 40.10 15.82 39.37
N ALA A 48 39.39 15.21 40.32
CA ALA A 48 39.94 14.73 41.59
C ALA A 48 40.58 13.32 41.51
N GLY A 49 40.68 12.71 40.32
CA GLY A 49 41.28 11.38 40.12
C GLY A 49 40.43 10.18 40.60
N ILE A 50 39.18 10.39 41.01
CA ILE A 50 38.35 9.36 41.66
C ILE A 50 37.58 8.49 40.64
N GLU A 51 38.03 7.24 40.47
CA GLU A 51 37.49 6.26 39.50
C GLU A 51 36.20 5.52 39.95
N ILE A 52 35.10 6.25 40.23
CA ILE A 52 33.82 5.57 40.56
C ILE A 52 33.12 5.05 39.30
N GLN A 53 33.19 3.73 39.09
CA GLN A 53 32.47 3.01 38.05
C GLN A 53 30.94 3.05 38.26
N LYS A 54 30.14 3.00 37.18
CA LYS A 54 28.67 3.10 37.21
C LYS A 54 28.01 1.86 36.61
N LYS A 55 27.10 1.23 37.35
CA LYS A 55 26.40 -0.01 36.96
C LYS A 55 25.39 0.24 35.83
N ARG A 56 25.51 -0.45 34.69
CA ARG A 56 24.57 -0.38 33.55
C ARG A 56 23.52 -1.50 33.59
N LYS A 57 22.30 -1.21 34.06
CA LYS A 57 21.19 -2.19 34.14
C LYS A 57 20.46 -2.45 32.80
N LYS A 58 21.18 -2.76 31.71
CA LYS A 58 20.60 -3.19 30.42
C LYS A 58 21.36 -4.42 29.87
N LYS A 59 20.68 -5.58 29.84
CA LYS A 59 21.21 -6.87 29.31
C LYS A 59 20.86 -7.11 27.82
N ARG A 60 19.99 -6.30 27.21
CA ARG A 60 19.59 -6.41 25.79
C ARG A 60 19.81 -5.09 25.05
N GLY A 61 20.50 -5.18 23.91
CA GLY A 61 20.85 -4.07 23.01
C GLY A 61 22.32 -4.15 22.60
N VAL A 62 22.62 -3.72 21.37
CA VAL A 62 23.99 -3.50 20.88
C VAL A 62 24.63 -2.28 21.57
N ASP A 63 25.95 -2.24 21.66
CA ASP A 63 26.66 -1.13 22.31
C ASP A 63 27.26 -0.18 21.27
N TYR A 64 26.49 0.84 20.92
CA TYR A 64 26.76 1.84 19.86
C TYR A 64 28.12 2.55 19.93
N ASN A 65 28.87 2.40 21.02
CA ASN A 65 30.20 2.99 21.24
C ASN A 65 31.34 1.96 21.18
N ALA A 66 31.05 0.66 21.14
CA ALA A 66 32.04 -0.41 21.17
C ALA A 66 32.22 -1.12 19.81
N GLU A 67 31.15 -1.15 19.00
CA GLU A 67 31.10 -1.83 17.71
C GLU A 67 30.26 -1.02 16.71
N ILE A 68 30.44 -1.27 15.40
CA ILE A 68 29.56 -0.70 14.37
C ILE A 68 28.21 -1.47 14.41
N PRO A 69 27.08 -0.82 14.74
CA PRO A 69 25.82 -1.52 14.94
C PRO A 69 25.28 -2.12 13.64
N PHE A 70 25.09 -3.44 13.60
CA PHE A 70 24.67 -4.17 12.41
C PHE A 70 25.57 -3.89 11.20
N GLU A 71 26.89 -3.93 11.40
CA GLU A 71 27.86 -3.66 10.34
C GLU A 71 27.58 -4.48 9.08
N LYS A 72 27.39 -3.78 7.96
CA LYS A 72 27.47 -4.34 6.61
C LYS A 72 28.74 -3.80 5.97
N LYS A 73 29.76 -4.65 5.81
CA LYS A 73 30.97 -4.30 5.06
C LYS A 73 30.59 -3.82 3.64
N PRO A 74 31.33 -2.86 3.06
CA PRO A 74 31.21 -2.54 1.63
C PRO A 74 31.36 -3.81 0.78
N ALA A 75 30.66 -3.86 -0.36
CA ALA A 75 30.86 -4.95 -1.31
C ALA A 75 32.23 -4.74 -2.01
N PRO A 76 33.08 -5.80 -2.13
CA PRO A 76 34.35 -5.68 -2.83
C PRO A 76 34.12 -5.31 -4.30
N GLY A 77 34.93 -4.37 -4.81
CA GLY A 77 34.87 -3.88 -6.18
C GLY A 77 35.89 -4.54 -7.10
N PHE A 78 36.06 -3.97 -8.30
CA PHE A 78 37.12 -4.36 -9.25
C PHE A 78 38.48 -3.69 -8.97
N TYR A 79 38.52 -2.77 -8.01
CA TYR A 79 39.73 -2.08 -7.57
C TYR A 79 40.07 -2.53 -6.14
N ASP A 80 41.36 -2.63 -5.83
CA ASP A 80 41.81 -2.91 -4.47
C ASP A 80 41.61 -1.67 -3.59
N THR A 81 41.04 -1.87 -2.41
CA THR A 81 40.77 -0.84 -1.40
C THR A 81 41.41 -1.19 -0.05
N SER A 82 42.47 -2.01 -0.03
CA SER A 82 43.19 -2.40 1.18
C SER A 82 44.22 -1.37 1.65
N GLU A 83 44.77 -0.57 0.73
CA GLU A 83 45.73 0.50 1.03
C GLU A 83 45.04 1.82 1.48
N GLU A 84 43.79 2.07 1.06
CA GLU A 84 43.08 3.30 1.41
C GLU A 84 42.65 3.32 2.89
N ASN A 85 43.18 4.31 3.62
CA ASN A 85 42.88 4.52 5.04
C ASN A 85 42.38 5.95 5.25
N TYR A 86 41.29 6.12 6.00
CA TYR A 86 40.75 7.45 6.29
C TYR A 86 41.54 8.11 7.43
N GLN A 87 41.87 9.39 7.28
CA GLN A 87 42.43 10.17 8.38
C GLN A 87 41.34 10.45 9.43
N SER A 88 41.65 10.21 10.71
CA SER A 88 40.77 10.50 11.83
C SER A 88 40.55 12.01 12.03
N LEU A 89 39.40 12.40 12.61
CA LEU A 89 39.12 13.81 12.89
C LEU A 89 40.01 14.37 14.02
N ASP A 90 40.87 15.33 13.68
CA ASP A 90 41.75 16.02 14.63
C ASP A 90 40.97 16.97 15.57
N ALA A 91 40.49 16.41 16.68
CA ALA A 91 39.61 17.10 17.63
C ALA A 91 40.38 17.94 18.69
N ASP A 92 40.41 19.27 18.56
CA ASP A 92 40.87 20.17 19.65
C ASP A 92 39.87 20.17 20.82
N PHE A 93 40.03 19.22 21.75
CA PHE A 93 39.21 19.10 22.96
C PHE A 93 39.27 20.32 23.92
N ARG A 94 40.20 21.26 23.74
CA ARG A 94 40.23 22.53 24.48
C ARG A 94 39.22 23.54 23.92
N LYS A 95 38.90 23.45 22.62
CA LYS A 95 37.98 24.37 21.91
C LYS A 95 36.62 23.75 21.58
N LEU A 96 36.57 22.45 21.32
CA LEU A 96 35.40 21.72 20.82
C LEU A 96 34.21 21.74 21.80
N ARG A 97 33.05 22.22 21.33
CA ARG A 97 31.78 22.21 22.07
C ARG A 97 30.79 21.26 21.40
N GLN A 98 29.73 20.87 22.10
CA GLN A 98 28.64 20.06 21.50
C GLN A 98 28.03 20.74 20.27
N GLN A 99 27.85 22.08 20.31
CA GLN A 99 27.34 22.86 19.18
C GLN A 99 28.27 22.86 17.96
N ASP A 100 29.57 22.63 18.15
CA ASP A 100 30.53 22.55 17.03
C ASP A 100 30.47 21.16 16.34
N LEU A 101 30.00 20.12 17.06
CA LEU A 101 29.72 18.79 16.52
C LEU A 101 28.32 18.69 15.89
N ASP A 102 27.30 19.27 16.52
CA ASP A 102 25.91 19.28 16.03
C ASP A 102 25.70 20.31 14.89
N GLY A 103 26.57 21.31 14.78
CA GLY A 103 26.48 22.42 13.83
C GLY A 103 25.48 23.53 14.23
N GLU A 104 25.35 24.55 13.38
CA GLU A 104 24.37 25.62 13.60
C GLU A 104 22.93 25.11 13.42
N LEU A 105 22.08 25.34 14.42
CA LEU A 105 20.65 25.05 14.31
C LEU A 105 20.01 25.95 13.25
N ARG A 106 19.24 25.35 12.34
CA ARG A 106 18.54 26.07 11.25
C ARG A 106 17.73 27.27 11.74
N SER A 107 17.05 27.13 12.88
CA SER A 107 16.27 28.19 13.52
C SER A 107 17.11 29.33 14.09
N GLU A 108 18.37 29.07 14.48
CA GLU A 108 19.29 30.12 14.91
C GLU A 108 19.79 30.92 13.71
N ARG A 109 20.21 30.25 12.64
CA ARG A 109 20.61 30.89 11.38
C ARG A 109 19.47 31.71 10.77
N GLU A 110 18.29 31.12 10.61
CA GLU A 110 17.08 31.81 10.13
C GLU A 110 16.70 32.98 11.04
N GLY A 111 16.82 32.82 12.37
CA GLY A 111 16.59 33.89 13.34
C GLY A 111 17.60 35.04 13.22
N ARG A 112 18.86 34.72 12.92
CA ARG A 112 19.97 35.67 12.72
C ARG A 112 19.79 36.46 11.42
N GLU A 113 19.44 35.78 10.33
CA GLU A 113 19.10 36.36 9.02
C GLU A 113 17.84 37.26 9.15
N ARG A 114 16.73 36.75 9.70
CA ARG A 114 15.51 37.54 9.99
C ARG A 114 15.77 38.75 10.88
N LYS A 115 16.69 38.66 11.86
CA LYS A 115 17.09 39.78 12.73
C LYS A 115 17.91 40.82 11.97
N LYS A 116 18.83 40.40 11.09
CA LYS A 116 19.59 41.27 10.17
C LYS A 116 18.62 42.03 9.25
N ASP A 117 17.67 41.34 8.63
CA ASP A 117 16.68 41.96 7.73
C ASP A 117 15.76 42.93 8.47
N LYS A 118 15.27 42.56 9.67
CA LYS A 118 14.47 43.45 10.51
C LYS A 118 15.27 44.69 10.93
N GLN A 119 16.57 44.57 11.23
CA GLN A 119 17.44 45.71 11.52
C GLN A 119 17.71 46.57 10.29
N HIS A 120 17.92 45.97 9.11
CA HIS A 120 18.15 46.68 7.85
C HIS A 120 16.90 47.46 7.43
N MET A 121 15.72 46.84 7.47
CA MET A 121 14.43 47.49 7.20
C MET A 121 14.05 48.53 8.25
N LYS A 122 14.46 48.35 9.52
CA LYS A 122 14.30 49.39 10.55
C LYS A 122 15.22 50.59 10.25
N ARG A 123 16.51 50.34 10.02
CA ARG A 123 17.51 51.38 9.71
C ARG A 123 17.12 52.19 8.48
N LYS A 124 16.70 51.55 7.38
CA LYS A 124 16.21 52.27 6.19
C LYS A 124 15.05 53.21 6.53
N LYS A 125 14.05 52.75 7.28
CA LYS A 125 12.94 53.62 7.73
C LYS A 125 13.40 54.78 8.62
N GLU A 126 14.42 54.60 9.44
CA GLU A 126 14.98 55.66 10.30
C GLU A 126 15.93 56.61 9.55
N SER A 127 16.63 56.15 8.51
CA SER A 127 17.52 56.99 7.68
C SER A 127 16.80 57.72 6.54
N ASP A 128 15.74 57.12 5.99
CA ASP A 128 14.91 57.73 4.95
C ASP A 128 13.93 58.76 5.57
N LEU A 129 13.69 58.74 6.89
CA LEU A 129 12.80 59.67 7.57
C LEU A 129 13.27 61.15 7.42
N PRO A 130 14.53 61.51 7.74
CA PRO A 130 15.03 62.86 7.49
C PRO A 130 14.96 63.29 6.00
N SER A 131 15.34 62.40 5.08
CA SER A 131 15.33 62.69 3.64
C SER A 131 13.92 62.83 3.07
N ALA A 132 12.96 62.04 3.55
CA ALA A 132 11.55 62.16 3.19
C ALA A 132 10.95 63.45 3.77
N ILE A 133 11.25 63.79 5.02
CA ILE A 133 10.77 65.04 5.65
C ILE A 133 11.25 66.26 4.84
N LEU A 134 12.53 66.30 4.46
CA LEU A 134 13.10 67.40 3.66
C LEU A 134 12.50 67.50 2.24
N GLN A 135 11.97 66.39 1.70
CA GLN A 135 11.23 66.39 0.42
C GLN A 135 9.74 66.75 0.58
N THR A 136 9.16 66.68 1.79
CA THR A 136 7.74 67.00 2.02
C THR A 136 7.44 68.48 2.31
N SER A 137 8.44 69.31 2.62
CA SER A 137 8.24 70.74 2.92
C SER A 137 7.94 71.63 1.70
N GLY A 138 7.66 71.05 0.53
CA GLY A 138 7.34 71.78 -0.71
C GLY A 138 5.89 71.71 -1.17
N VAL A 139 5.14 70.61 -0.88
CA VAL A 139 3.74 70.43 -1.32
C VAL A 139 2.94 69.68 -0.26
N SER A 140 2.01 70.38 0.40
CA SER A 140 1.27 69.87 1.56
C SER A 140 -0.11 69.27 1.19
N GLU A 141 -0.17 68.07 0.59
CA GLU A 141 -1.45 67.30 0.59
C GLU A 141 -1.39 65.75 0.45
N PHE A 142 -0.27 65.07 0.76
CA PHE A 142 -0.16 63.61 0.56
C PHE A 142 0.04 62.75 1.83
N THR A 143 -1.05 62.53 2.58
CA THR A 143 -1.16 61.45 3.58
C THR A 143 -2.42 60.57 3.43
N LYS A 144 -2.84 60.31 2.18
CA LYS A 144 -3.77 59.21 1.85
C LYS A 144 -3.01 58.03 1.23
N LYS A 145 -3.49 56.81 1.49
CA LYS A 145 -2.85 55.55 1.09
C LYS A 145 -2.81 55.43 -0.44
N ARG A 146 -1.81 54.72 -1.00
CA ARG A 146 -1.54 54.62 -2.45
C ARG A 146 -2.80 54.37 -3.28
N SER A 147 -2.90 55.08 -4.40
CA SER A 147 -3.95 54.92 -5.41
C SER A 147 -3.95 53.52 -6.05
N LYS A 148 -5.12 53.10 -6.50
CA LYS A 148 -5.33 51.92 -7.35
C LYS A 148 -4.87 52.26 -8.78
N LEU A 149 -4.42 51.27 -9.55
CA LEU A 149 -4.16 51.44 -10.99
C LEU A 149 -5.48 51.79 -11.69
N VAL A 150 -5.58 52.99 -12.27
CA VAL A 150 -6.73 53.40 -13.09
C VAL A 150 -6.44 53.00 -14.53
N LEU A 151 -6.90 51.80 -14.88
CA LEU A 151 -7.17 51.45 -16.27
C LEU A 151 -8.46 52.17 -16.72
N PRO A 152 -8.73 52.28 -18.04
CA PRO A 152 -10.04 52.71 -18.53
C PRO A 152 -11.16 51.89 -17.87
N ALA A 153 -12.30 52.54 -17.58
CA ALA A 153 -13.44 51.86 -16.97
C ALA A 153 -13.90 50.69 -17.87
N PRO A 154 -14.22 49.52 -17.31
CA PRO A 154 -14.79 48.43 -18.09
C PRO A 154 -16.09 48.89 -18.75
N GLN A 155 -16.32 48.52 -20.00
CA GLN A 155 -17.54 48.82 -20.75
C GLN A 155 -18.70 47.89 -20.34
N ILE A 156 -18.85 47.66 -19.03
CA ILE A 156 -19.76 46.69 -18.42
C ILE A 156 -20.44 47.42 -17.28
N SER A 157 -21.75 47.56 -17.34
CA SER A 157 -22.55 48.24 -16.29
C SER A 157 -22.64 47.40 -15.02
N ASP A 158 -22.93 48.04 -13.88
CA ASP A 158 -23.09 47.32 -12.60
C ASP A 158 -24.24 46.29 -12.63
N ILE A 159 -25.21 46.46 -13.54
CA ILE A 159 -26.31 45.51 -13.79
C ILE A 159 -25.78 44.24 -14.45
N GLU A 160 -24.99 44.39 -15.53
CA GLU A 160 -24.29 43.28 -16.18
C GLU A 160 -23.25 42.65 -15.24
N LEU A 161 -22.68 43.42 -14.30
CA LEU A 161 -21.76 42.91 -13.29
C LEU A 161 -22.47 42.02 -12.25
N GLU A 162 -23.67 42.40 -11.78
CA GLU A 162 -24.51 41.51 -10.98
C GLU A 162 -24.93 40.25 -11.76
N GLU A 163 -25.22 40.39 -13.05
CA GLU A 163 -25.60 39.27 -13.91
C GLU A 163 -24.42 38.31 -14.14
N VAL A 164 -23.20 38.83 -14.35
CA VAL A 164 -21.96 38.03 -14.41
C VAL A 164 -21.65 37.37 -13.07
N VAL A 165 -21.91 38.02 -11.93
CA VAL A 165 -21.78 37.38 -10.60
C VAL A 165 -22.83 36.30 -10.39
N LYS A 166 -24.08 36.49 -10.85
CA LYS A 166 -25.12 35.45 -10.87
C LYS A 166 -24.76 34.31 -11.81
N VAL A 167 -24.13 34.55 -12.96
CA VAL A 167 -23.60 33.51 -13.86
C VAL A 167 -22.39 32.80 -13.25
N GLY A 168 -21.55 33.50 -12.47
CA GLY A 168 -20.48 32.90 -11.68
C GLY A 168 -21.02 31.94 -10.61
N GLN A 169 -22.01 32.39 -9.82
CA GLN A 169 -22.68 31.52 -8.85
C GLN A 169 -23.48 30.41 -9.53
N ALA A 170 -24.16 30.66 -10.65
CA ALA A 170 -24.91 29.65 -11.39
C ALA A 170 -23.99 28.59 -12.02
N SER A 171 -22.77 28.95 -12.45
CA SER A 171 -21.77 28.00 -12.93
C SER A 171 -21.09 27.22 -11.79
N GLU A 172 -20.88 27.81 -10.62
CA GLU A 172 -20.46 27.08 -9.42
C GLU A 172 -21.55 26.11 -8.92
N ILE A 173 -22.81 26.55 -8.88
CA ILE A 173 -23.97 25.72 -8.54
C ILE A 173 -24.19 24.62 -9.59
N ALA A 174 -24.05 24.92 -10.89
CA ALA A 174 -24.12 23.91 -11.95
C ALA A 174 -22.98 22.89 -11.85
N ARG A 175 -21.78 23.31 -11.43
CA ARG A 175 -20.68 22.39 -11.13
C ARG A 175 -21.02 21.48 -9.96
N GLN A 176 -21.60 22.01 -8.88
CA GLN A 176 -22.08 21.21 -7.75
C GLN A 176 -23.22 20.25 -8.16
N THR A 177 -24.19 20.70 -8.98
CA THR A 177 -25.27 19.80 -9.44
C THR A 177 -24.76 18.73 -10.41
N ALA A 178 -23.71 19.01 -11.19
CA ALA A 178 -23.03 18.01 -12.04
C ALA A 178 -22.11 17.06 -11.24
N GLU A 179 -21.54 17.50 -10.11
CA GLU A 179 -20.79 16.67 -9.18
C GLU A 179 -21.70 15.80 -8.29
N GLU A 180 -22.92 16.26 -7.98
CA GLU A 180 -23.92 15.57 -7.16
C GLU A 180 -24.85 14.64 -7.99
N SER A 181 -25.15 15.01 -9.24
CA SER A 181 -25.91 14.17 -10.18
C SER A 181 -24.99 13.12 -10.83
N GLY A 182 -24.77 12.00 -10.13
CA GLY A 182 -23.78 10.96 -10.47
C GLY A 182 -23.98 10.17 -11.78
N ILE A 183 -24.05 10.84 -12.92
CA ILE A 183 -24.09 10.26 -14.28
C ILE A 183 -22.74 10.51 -14.95
N THR A 184 -21.96 9.45 -15.14
CA THR A 184 -20.57 9.55 -15.61
C THR A 184 -20.48 9.81 -17.12
N ASN A 185 -20.08 11.03 -17.51
CA ASN A 185 -19.60 11.32 -18.87
C ASN A 185 -18.28 12.10 -18.82
N SER A 186 -17.18 11.41 -19.14
CA SER A 186 -15.81 11.85 -18.82
C SER A 186 -15.20 12.90 -19.77
N ALA A 187 -15.97 13.45 -20.72
CA ALA A 187 -15.46 14.40 -21.72
C ALA A 187 -15.47 15.86 -21.21
N SER A 188 -16.52 16.26 -20.50
CA SER A 188 -16.79 17.68 -20.20
C SER A 188 -15.90 18.29 -19.11
N SER A 189 -15.40 17.49 -18.16
CA SER A 189 -14.63 18.01 -17.01
C SER A 189 -13.26 18.55 -17.39
N THR A 190 -12.66 18.08 -18.49
CA THR A 190 -11.31 18.50 -18.93
C THR A 190 -11.28 19.94 -19.42
N LEU A 191 -12.39 20.42 -20.01
CA LEU A 191 -12.53 21.79 -20.54
C LEU A 191 -12.76 22.85 -19.45
N LEU A 192 -12.98 22.44 -18.19
CA LEU A 192 -13.18 23.32 -17.03
C LEU A 192 -11.92 23.41 -16.15
N SER A 193 -10.73 23.41 -16.77
CA SER A 193 -9.45 23.50 -16.06
C SER A 193 -9.07 24.94 -15.69
N GLU A 194 -8.68 25.15 -14.44
CA GLU A 194 -8.58 26.46 -13.80
C GLU A 194 -7.34 27.30 -14.21
N TYR A 195 -7.54 28.57 -14.57
CA TYR A 195 -6.49 29.60 -14.51
C TYR A 195 -6.49 30.28 -13.15
N ASN A 196 -5.67 29.81 -12.21
CA ASN A 196 -5.53 30.43 -10.89
C ASN A 196 -4.05 30.67 -10.54
N VAL A 197 -3.66 31.95 -10.39
CA VAL A 197 -2.27 32.36 -10.20
C VAL A 197 -1.80 32.04 -8.77
N THR A 198 -0.69 31.31 -8.65
CA THR A 198 -0.25 30.66 -7.41
C THR A 198 0.15 31.63 -6.29
N ASN A 199 -0.22 31.33 -5.03
CA ASN A 199 0.40 31.96 -3.87
C ASN A 199 0.53 31.02 -2.64
N ASN A 200 1.76 30.55 -2.40
CA ASN A 200 2.38 30.20 -1.10
C ASN A 200 2.18 28.84 -0.35
N THR A 201 3.24 28.52 0.42
CA THR A 201 3.37 27.54 1.54
C THR A 201 3.35 26.01 1.30
N ILE A 202 4.52 25.47 0.96
CA ILE A 202 5.40 24.63 1.83
C ILE A 202 4.72 23.85 2.99
N ALA A 203 4.95 22.54 3.21
CA ALA A 203 5.62 21.49 2.42
C ALA A 203 5.42 20.09 3.07
N LEU A 204 5.47 19.02 2.24
CA LEU A 204 6.05 17.72 2.64
C LEU A 204 6.45 16.90 1.40
N ARG A 205 7.69 17.04 0.90
CA ARG A 205 8.24 16.24 -0.21
C ARG A 205 9.72 15.88 0.00
N THR A 206 10.15 14.85 -0.73
CA THR A 206 11.51 14.31 -0.83
C THR A 206 12.54 15.35 -1.28
N PRO A 207 13.85 15.10 -1.07
CA PRO A 207 14.89 15.89 -1.73
C PRO A 207 14.69 15.83 -3.25
N LYS A 208 14.55 17.00 -3.89
CA LYS A 208 14.70 17.11 -5.34
C LYS A 208 16.17 16.96 -5.70
N THR A 209 16.44 16.42 -6.90
CA THR A 209 17.69 16.70 -7.61
C THR A 209 17.87 18.22 -7.80
N PRO A 210 19.11 18.71 -7.99
CA PRO A 210 19.29 20.07 -8.49
C PRO A 210 18.49 20.24 -9.78
N ALA A 211 17.90 21.43 -9.99
CA ALA A 211 17.23 21.72 -11.25
C ALA A 211 18.27 21.67 -12.38
N ALA A 212 17.97 20.93 -13.45
CA ALA A 212 18.75 21.03 -14.67
C ALA A 212 18.69 22.48 -15.15
N GLN A 213 19.84 23.04 -15.51
CA GLN A 213 19.89 24.35 -16.17
C GLN A 213 19.17 24.23 -17.52
N ASP A 214 18.36 25.24 -17.85
CA ASP A 214 17.56 25.22 -19.06
C ASP A 214 18.47 25.46 -20.28
N ARG A 215 18.81 24.36 -20.96
CA ARG A 215 19.84 24.35 -22.00
C ARG A 215 19.46 25.21 -23.19
N ILE A 216 18.16 25.31 -23.50
CA ILE A 216 17.64 26.13 -24.59
C ILE A 216 17.78 27.61 -24.23
N LEU A 217 17.56 27.98 -22.97
CA LEU A 217 17.82 29.34 -22.48
C LEU A 217 19.31 29.70 -22.53
N GLN A 218 20.18 28.75 -22.18
CA GLN A 218 21.63 28.93 -22.16
C GLN A 218 22.22 29.00 -23.59
N GLU A 219 21.69 28.20 -24.51
CA GLU A 219 21.98 28.28 -25.95
C GLU A 219 21.49 29.61 -26.55
N ALA A 220 20.27 30.05 -26.23
CA ALA A 220 19.77 31.36 -26.64
C ALA A 220 20.62 32.51 -26.11
N GLN A 221 21.18 32.40 -24.89
CA GLN A 221 22.13 33.36 -24.34
C GLN A 221 23.48 33.34 -25.07
N ASN A 222 24.02 32.16 -25.40
CA ASN A 222 25.22 32.04 -26.23
C ASN A 222 24.99 32.64 -27.64
N LEU A 223 23.85 32.37 -28.25
CA LEU A 223 23.48 32.86 -29.58
C LEU A 223 23.33 34.40 -29.56
N MET A 224 22.64 34.94 -28.55
CA MET A 224 22.52 36.40 -28.32
C MET A 224 23.86 37.06 -27.97
N ALA A 225 24.80 36.34 -27.35
CA ALA A 225 26.17 36.82 -27.14
C ALA A 225 26.98 36.84 -28.46
N LEU A 226 26.75 35.88 -29.36
CA LEU A 226 27.39 35.82 -30.67
C LEU A 226 26.83 36.84 -31.67
N THR A 227 25.53 37.14 -31.67
CA THR A 227 24.94 38.16 -32.56
C THR A 227 25.43 39.58 -32.26
N ASN A 228 25.98 39.80 -31.07
CA ASN A 228 26.39 41.12 -30.58
C ASN A 228 27.91 41.35 -30.68
N VAL A 229 28.65 40.47 -31.37
CA VAL A 229 30.12 40.52 -31.50
C VAL A 229 30.52 40.61 -32.97
N ASP A 230 31.28 41.66 -33.32
CA ASP A 230 31.89 41.84 -34.64
C ASP A 230 32.81 40.66 -35.02
N THR A 231 32.95 40.39 -36.31
CA THR A 231 33.68 39.21 -36.81
C THR A 231 35.15 39.15 -36.35
N PRO A 232 35.68 37.94 -36.07
CA PRO A 232 36.98 37.78 -35.39
C PRO A 232 38.20 38.27 -36.20
N LEU A 233 38.02 38.58 -37.50
CA LEU A 233 39.05 39.16 -38.36
C LEU A 233 39.50 40.57 -37.90
N LYS A 234 38.70 41.24 -37.05
CA LYS A 234 38.97 42.60 -36.55
C LYS A 234 39.97 42.66 -35.37
N GLY A 235 40.32 41.51 -34.78
CA GLY A 235 41.30 41.40 -33.70
C GLY A 235 40.77 41.83 -32.33
N GLY A 236 40.33 40.86 -31.51
CA GLY A 236 39.85 41.11 -30.14
C GLY A 236 39.86 39.85 -29.27
N LEU A 237 39.60 40.00 -27.98
CA LEU A 237 39.40 38.87 -27.06
C LEU A 237 38.00 38.29 -27.26
N ASN A 238 37.91 36.98 -27.53
CA ASN A 238 36.63 36.28 -27.69
C ASN A 238 35.79 36.34 -26.40
N THR A 239 34.47 36.46 -26.56
CA THR A 239 33.52 36.37 -25.45
C THR A 239 33.49 34.96 -24.85
N PRO A 240 33.48 34.81 -23.52
CA PRO A 240 33.39 33.50 -22.88
C PRO A 240 31.97 32.92 -23.05
N LEU A 241 31.85 31.87 -23.85
CA LEU A 241 30.60 31.13 -24.05
C LEU A 241 30.43 30.02 -23.01
N HIS A 242 29.20 29.63 -22.73
CA HIS A 242 28.91 28.44 -21.91
C HIS A 242 29.00 27.16 -22.76
N GLU A 243 29.66 26.12 -22.24
CA GLU A 243 29.74 24.81 -22.89
C GLU A 243 28.34 24.16 -23.01
N SER A 244 28.03 23.60 -24.18
CA SER A 244 26.77 22.90 -24.47
C SER A 244 26.99 21.59 -25.23
N ASP A 245 26.10 20.61 -25.04
CA ASP A 245 26.19 19.26 -25.64
C ASP A 245 25.96 19.22 -27.19
N PHE A 246 25.95 20.38 -27.85
CA PHE A 246 25.55 20.60 -29.26
C PHE A 246 26.72 20.86 -30.21
N SER A 247 27.92 20.33 -29.94
CA SER A 247 29.09 20.48 -30.83
C SER A 247 29.03 19.65 -32.13
N GLY A 248 27.84 19.26 -32.59
CA GLY A 248 27.64 18.37 -33.74
C GLY A 248 26.17 18.20 -34.12
N VAL A 249 25.93 17.56 -35.27
CA VAL A 249 24.62 17.44 -35.94
C VAL A 249 23.58 16.65 -35.12
N THR A 250 24.01 15.88 -34.11
CA THR A 250 23.14 15.26 -33.11
C THR A 250 23.64 15.57 -31.69
N PRO A 251 22.76 15.90 -30.73
CA PRO A 251 23.17 16.23 -29.37
C PRO A 251 23.77 15.02 -28.65
N GLN A 252 24.82 15.26 -27.85
CA GLN A 252 25.45 14.17 -27.10
C GLN A 252 24.51 13.55 -26.07
N LYS A 253 24.46 12.21 -26.07
CA LYS A 253 23.49 11.42 -25.32
C LYS A 253 23.93 11.20 -23.87
N GLN A 254 23.80 12.22 -23.03
CA GLN A 254 24.12 12.11 -21.60
C GLN A 254 23.33 10.98 -20.92
N VAL A 255 24.05 10.01 -20.33
CA VAL A 255 23.46 8.91 -19.57
C VAL A 255 23.13 9.39 -18.16
N VAL A 256 21.85 9.61 -17.87
CA VAL A 256 21.37 10.04 -16.56
C VAL A 256 21.56 8.91 -15.54
N GLN A 257 22.65 8.97 -14.77
CA GLN A 257 22.79 8.13 -13.58
C GLN A 257 21.79 8.57 -12.52
N THR A 258 20.75 7.77 -12.29
CA THR A 258 19.75 8.01 -11.25
C THR A 258 20.32 7.66 -9.86
N PRO A 259 20.45 8.60 -8.91
CA PRO A 259 20.85 8.27 -7.54
C PRO A 259 19.74 7.45 -6.85
N ASN A 260 20.09 6.22 -6.47
CA ASN A 260 19.13 5.21 -6.02
C ASN A 260 18.67 5.49 -4.57
N THR A 261 17.55 6.18 -4.41
CA THR A 261 17.10 6.76 -3.12
C THR A 261 16.21 5.81 -2.31
N VAL A 262 16.81 4.73 -1.80
CA VAL A 262 16.13 3.81 -0.87
C VAL A 262 15.97 4.47 0.50
N LEU A 263 14.80 5.06 0.76
CA LEU A 263 14.47 5.66 2.05
C LEU A 263 14.14 4.59 3.10
N SER A 264 15.02 4.41 4.08
CA SER A 264 14.78 3.56 5.24
C SER A 264 13.81 4.22 6.23
N THR A 265 12.80 3.45 6.65
CA THR A 265 12.07 3.68 7.90
C THR A 265 11.95 2.34 8.65
N PRO A 266 11.90 2.33 10.00
CA PRO A 266 12.47 1.23 10.77
C PRO A 266 11.55 0.01 10.99
N PHE A 267 12.19 -1.09 11.45
CA PHE A 267 11.62 -2.39 11.85
C PHE A 267 11.24 -3.40 10.75
N ARG A 268 12.27 -4.03 10.15
CA ARG A 268 12.43 -5.50 10.29
C ARG A 268 13.86 -5.97 9.99
N THR A 269 14.20 -7.14 10.54
CA THR A 269 15.47 -7.85 10.38
C THR A 269 15.55 -8.59 9.04
N PRO A 270 16.65 -8.48 8.27
CA PRO A 270 16.91 -9.35 7.13
C PRO A 270 17.58 -10.67 7.55
N SER A 271 17.48 -11.69 6.71
CA SER A 271 18.40 -12.84 6.69
C SER A 271 18.57 -13.28 5.23
N HIS A 272 19.83 -13.32 4.78
CA HIS A 272 20.41 -14.08 3.67
C HIS A 272 19.67 -14.19 2.31
N GLY A 273 20.28 -13.60 1.27
CA GLY A 273 20.47 -14.26 -0.05
C GLY A 273 21.84 -14.96 -0.08
N PRO A 274 22.53 -15.15 -1.24
CA PRO A 274 22.23 -14.76 -2.64
C PRO A 274 22.10 -16.02 -3.55
N GLU A 275 22.35 -16.13 -4.88
CA GLU A 275 22.74 -15.28 -6.05
C GLU A 275 22.08 -15.95 -7.32
N GLY A 276 22.45 -15.86 -8.61
CA GLY A 276 23.51 -15.17 -9.34
C GLY A 276 23.65 -15.56 -10.84
N LEU A 277 24.39 -14.74 -11.61
CA LEU A 277 25.00 -14.98 -12.95
C LEU A 277 24.09 -15.26 -14.19
N THR A 278 24.73 -15.27 -15.37
CA THR A 278 24.18 -15.12 -16.74
C THR A 278 25.07 -15.87 -17.77
N PRO A 279 24.85 -15.85 -19.12
CA PRO A 279 23.64 -15.66 -19.96
C PRO A 279 23.44 -16.81 -21.01
N ARG A 280 22.49 -16.63 -21.95
CA ARG A 280 22.35 -17.25 -23.32
C ARG A 280 21.59 -18.60 -23.46
N GLY A 281 20.51 -18.59 -24.25
CA GLY A 281 20.24 -19.66 -25.23
C GLY A 281 18.98 -20.56 -25.10
N GLY A 282 17.82 -20.07 -25.55
CA GLY A 282 16.83 -20.89 -26.29
C GLY A 282 15.75 -21.70 -25.51
N LEU A 283 14.64 -21.93 -26.23
CA LEU A 283 13.55 -22.90 -26.01
C LEU A 283 12.67 -22.79 -24.73
N THR A 284 11.38 -22.53 -24.97
CA THR A 284 10.24 -22.77 -24.06
C THR A 284 9.66 -24.17 -24.34
N PRO A 285 9.02 -24.87 -23.36
CA PRO A 285 7.65 -24.55 -22.91
C PRO A 285 7.43 -24.48 -21.38
N LYS A 286 6.21 -24.06 -21.01
CA LYS A 286 5.63 -23.85 -19.66
C LYS A 286 5.07 -25.19 -19.07
N PRO A 287 4.45 -25.24 -17.86
CA PRO A 287 4.34 -24.26 -16.75
C PRO A 287 4.64 -24.84 -15.33
N ALA A 288 4.53 -23.98 -14.30
CA ALA A 288 3.84 -24.20 -12.99
C ALA A 288 4.62 -23.85 -11.69
N LEU A 289 3.84 -23.64 -10.62
CA LEU A 289 4.14 -22.94 -9.36
C LEU A 289 5.15 -23.61 -8.40
N GLY A 290 6.24 -22.89 -8.11
CA GLY A 290 6.64 -22.42 -6.76
C GLY A 290 6.64 -23.37 -5.54
N THR A 291 7.84 -23.63 -5.01
CA THR A 291 8.08 -24.23 -3.67
C THR A 291 9.20 -23.52 -2.91
N THR A 292 9.02 -23.27 -1.61
CA THR A 292 10.10 -22.86 -0.69
C THR A 292 10.77 -24.08 -0.04
N PRO A 293 12.08 -24.06 0.23
CA PRO A 293 12.77 -25.16 0.93
C PRO A 293 12.45 -25.20 2.43
N GLY A 294 12.74 -26.34 3.08
CA GLY A 294 12.90 -26.42 4.54
C GLY A 294 11.64 -26.75 5.37
N ARG A 295 11.04 -27.92 5.16
CA ARG A 295 10.28 -28.60 6.24
C ARG A 295 11.27 -29.11 7.31
N THR A 296 10.97 -28.90 8.58
CA THR A 296 11.38 -29.84 9.63
C THR A 296 10.24 -30.83 9.90
N PRO A 297 10.53 -32.12 10.18
CA PRO A 297 9.51 -33.16 10.23
C PRO A 297 8.80 -33.26 11.60
N LEU A 298 7.49 -33.54 11.56
CA LEU A 298 6.87 -34.47 12.50
C LEU A 298 7.53 -35.86 12.28
N ARG A 299 7.79 -36.70 13.27
CA ARG A 299 7.39 -36.71 14.68
C ARG A 299 8.12 -37.88 15.33
N ASP A 300 8.71 -37.72 16.51
CA ASP A 300 9.08 -38.91 17.30
C ASP A 300 7.85 -39.45 18.04
N LYS A 301 7.79 -40.77 18.18
CA LYS A 301 6.79 -41.47 19.00
C LYS A 301 7.38 -42.67 19.78
N LEU A 302 8.70 -42.77 19.84
CA LEU A 302 9.45 -43.65 20.73
C LEU A 302 10.19 -42.75 21.73
N ASN A 303 10.17 -43.10 23.03
CA ASN A 303 10.56 -42.17 24.08
C ASN A 303 12.08 -42.14 24.33
N ILE A 304 12.84 -41.79 23.30
CA ILE A 304 14.31 -41.99 23.21
C ILE A 304 15.12 -40.85 23.86
N ASN A 305 14.55 -39.64 23.99
CA ASN A 305 15.10 -38.60 24.86
C ASN A 305 14.47 -38.72 26.26
N PRO A 306 15.20 -39.18 27.30
CA PRO A 306 14.75 -39.03 28.68
C PRO A 306 14.81 -37.54 29.09
N GLU A 307 13.68 -36.96 29.49
CA GLU A 307 13.69 -35.68 30.22
C GLU A 307 14.11 -35.93 31.67
N GLU A 308 15.38 -35.68 32.00
CA GLU A 308 15.80 -35.47 33.38
C GLU A 308 16.94 -34.45 33.45
N GLY A 309 16.93 -33.58 34.46
CA GLY A 309 17.97 -32.56 34.70
C GLY A 309 17.66 -31.16 34.15
N ILE A 310 16.95 -30.34 34.93
CA ILE A 310 16.90 -28.88 34.71
C ILE A 310 18.28 -28.29 35.02
N ALA A 311 19.01 -27.85 33.99
CA ALA A 311 20.31 -27.17 34.12
C ALA A 311 20.42 -25.98 33.13
N ASP A 312 21.07 -24.90 33.56
CA ASP A 312 21.11 -23.60 32.86
C ASP A 312 22.19 -23.55 31.76
N TYR A 313 21.85 -24.02 30.55
CA TYR A 313 22.78 -24.07 29.41
C TYR A 313 22.68 -22.83 28.50
N SER A 314 23.74 -22.02 28.48
CA SER A 314 23.93 -20.98 27.45
C SER A 314 25.40 -20.73 27.04
N ASP A 315 26.22 -21.78 26.96
CA ASP A 315 27.53 -21.75 26.30
C ASP A 315 27.59 -22.74 25.11
N PRO A 316 27.77 -22.26 23.85
CA PRO A 316 27.91 -23.10 22.67
C PRO A 316 29.13 -24.05 22.65
N SER A 317 30.07 -23.90 23.59
CA SER A 317 31.21 -24.82 23.75
C SER A 317 30.77 -26.26 24.07
N TYR A 318 29.85 -26.42 25.02
CA TYR A 318 29.49 -27.70 25.62
C TYR A 318 28.70 -28.61 24.65
N ALA A 319 27.84 -28.03 23.80
CA ALA A 319 27.09 -28.78 22.79
C ALA A 319 28.01 -29.49 21.78
N LYS A 320 29.12 -28.84 21.38
CA LYS A 320 30.14 -29.47 20.52
C LYS A 320 30.94 -30.57 21.22
N GLN A 321 31.10 -30.49 22.54
CA GLN A 321 31.76 -31.53 23.32
C GLN A 321 30.87 -32.78 23.39
N MET A 322 29.57 -32.64 23.68
CA MET A 322 28.60 -33.75 23.64
C MET A 322 28.48 -34.39 22.24
N GLU A 323 28.49 -33.59 21.16
CA GLU A 323 28.50 -34.11 19.78
C GLU A 323 29.80 -34.89 19.46
N ARG A 324 30.92 -34.49 20.08
CA ARG A 324 32.20 -35.19 19.93
C ARG A 324 32.24 -36.49 20.73
N GLU A 325 31.81 -36.48 21.99
CA GLU A 325 31.80 -37.65 22.87
C GLU A 325 30.85 -38.74 22.37
N SER A 326 29.71 -38.37 21.78
CA SER A 326 28.81 -39.31 21.09
C SER A 326 29.40 -39.85 19.78
N ARG A 327 30.13 -39.03 19.01
CA ARG A 327 30.92 -39.50 17.85
C ARG A 327 32.04 -40.46 18.23
N GLU A 328 32.73 -40.22 19.35
CA GLU A 328 33.80 -41.10 19.84
C GLU A 328 33.21 -42.42 20.39
N HIS A 329 32.04 -42.40 21.04
CA HIS A 329 31.27 -43.62 21.37
C HIS A 329 30.86 -44.42 20.13
N LEU A 330 30.27 -43.78 19.12
CA LEU A 330 29.90 -44.45 17.86
C LEU A 330 31.12 -45.02 17.14
N ARG A 331 32.27 -44.31 17.17
CA ARG A 331 33.53 -44.81 16.62
C ARG A 331 34.04 -46.04 17.35
N LEU A 332 33.96 -46.08 18.68
CA LEU A 332 34.32 -47.27 19.47
C LEU A 332 33.38 -48.44 19.16
N GLY A 333 32.06 -48.20 19.07
CA GLY A 333 31.09 -49.23 18.67
C GLY A 333 31.35 -49.80 17.27
N LEU A 334 31.71 -48.96 16.30
CA LEU A 334 32.06 -49.39 14.94
C LEU A 334 33.44 -50.08 14.87
N MET A 335 34.39 -49.72 15.73
CA MET A 335 35.68 -50.44 15.85
C MET A 335 35.56 -51.76 16.64
N ALA A 336 34.45 -51.99 17.34
CA ALA A 336 34.15 -53.26 18.01
C ALA A 336 33.46 -54.29 17.07
N LEU A 337 33.12 -53.91 15.84
CA LEU A 337 32.61 -54.85 14.84
C LEU A 337 33.75 -55.74 14.31
N PRO A 338 33.57 -57.07 14.21
CA PRO A 338 34.55 -57.95 13.60
C PRO A 338 34.86 -57.56 12.14
N ALA A 339 36.13 -57.59 11.77
CA ALA A 339 36.55 -57.29 10.40
C ALA A 339 35.93 -58.30 9.40
N PRO A 340 35.38 -57.84 8.26
CA PRO A 340 34.70 -58.72 7.30
C PRO A 340 35.69 -59.67 6.62
N LYS A 341 35.45 -60.97 6.74
CA LYS A 341 36.17 -62.01 6.01
C LYS A 341 35.52 -62.23 4.64
N ASN A 342 36.04 -61.58 3.62
CA ASN A 342 35.67 -61.83 2.22
C ASN A 342 36.63 -62.85 1.59
N ASP A 343 36.42 -64.14 1.89
CA ASP A 343 37.10 -65.25 1.23
C ASP A 343 36.09 -66.36 0.92
N PHE A 344 35.51 -66.32 -0.29
CA PHE A 344 34.73 -67.44 -0.85
C PHE A 344 35.08 -67.59 -2.34
N GLU A 345 35.87 -68.62 -2.63
CA GLU A 345 36.23 -69.03 -3.99
C GLU A 345 35.03 -69.73 -4.65
N ILE A 346 34.49 -69.14 -5.72
CA ILE A 346 33.26 -69.63 -6.37
C ILE A 346 33.60 -70.83 -7.27
N VAL A 347 33.60 -72.02 -6.69
CA VAL A 347 33.57 -73.29 -7.40
C VAL A 347 32.12 -73.78 -7.44
N LEU A 348 31.50 -73.82 -8.63
CA LEU A 348 30.16 -74.39 -8.83
C LEU A 348 30.25 -75.93 -8.86
N PRO A 349 29.51 -76.66 -8.01
CA PRO A 349 29.24 -78.08 -8.20
C PRO A 349 27.95 -78.24 -9.04
N GLU A 350 28.00 -79.00 -10.13
CA GLU A 350 26.95 -79.09 -11.17
C GLU A 350 25.62 -79.77 -10.73
N ASN A 351 25.39 -80.00 -9.43
CA ASN A 351 24.30 -80.85 -8.92
C ASN A 351 23.23 -80.10 -8.08
N ALA A 352 23.17 -78.77 -8.13
CA ALA A 352 22.25 -77.96 -7.31
C ALA A 352 20.92 -77.56 -8.00
N GLU A 353 20.68 -77.96 -9.26
CA GLU A 353 19.47 -77.59 -10.03
C GLU A 353 18.17 -78.30 -9.60
N LYS A 354 18.06 -78.77 -8.34
CA LYS A 354 16.94 -79.59 -7.85
C LYS A 354 16.35 -79.23 -6.48
N GLU A 355 16.85 -78.18 -5.82
CA GLU A 355 16.31 -77.71 -4.53
C GLU A 355 15.64 -76.32 -4.64
N LEU A 356 15.31 -75.88 -5.87
CA LEU A 356 14.60 -74.61 -6.14
C LEU A 356 13.09 -74.81 -6.46
N GLU A 357 12.55 -76.02 -6.25
CA GLU A 357 11.12 -76.35 -6.48
C GLU A 357 10.39 -76.87 -5.22
N GLU A 358 10.90 -76.63 -4.00
CA GLU A 358 10.11 -76.82 -2.77
C GLU A 358 9.49 -75.51 -2.27
N HIS A 359 8.18 -75.56 -2.03
CA HIS A 359 7.35 -74.43 -1.61
C HIS A 359 7.42 -74.20 -0.10
N GLU A 360 8.20 -73.20 0.35
CA GLU A 360 7.85 -72.46 1.58
C GLU A 360 6.98 -71.26 1.21
N VAL A 361 5.65 -71.47 1.25
CA VAL A 361 4.67 -70.38 1.12
C VAL A 361 4.50 -69.72 2.48
N ASP A 362 5.28 -68.67 2.74
CA ASP A 362 5.04 -67.77 3.86
C ASP A 362 3.70 -67.05 3.63
N GLU A 363 2.60 -67.55 4.23
CA GLU A 363 1.26 -66.94 4.20
C GLU A 363 1.17 -65.65 5.05
N ALA A 364 2.21 -64.83 4.99
CA ALA A 364 2.32 -63.51 5.59
C ALA A 364 2.38 -62.44 4.48
N PHE A 365 1.28 -62.27 3.73
CA PHE A 365 1.12 -61.09 2.88
C PHE A 365 1.07 -59.83 3.76
N VAL A 366 2.22 -59.18 3.91
CA VAL A 366 2.35 -57.94 4.67
C VAL A 366 1.67 -56.83 3.88
N GLU A 367 0.41 -56.53 4.23
CA GLU A 367 -0.32 -55.35 3.71
C GLU A 367 0.58 -54.12 3.80
N ASP A 368 0.66 -53.36 2.71
CA ASP A 368 1.58 -52.24 2.60
C ASP A 368 1.30 -51.22 3.71
N THR A 369 2.35 -50.57 4.27
CA THR A 369 2.16 -49.73 5.47
C THR A 369 1.20 -48.56 5.22
N ALA A 370 1.10 -48.12 3.96
CA ALA A 370 0.11 -47.15 3.49
C ALA A 370 -1.33 -47.69 3.53
N ASP A 371 -1.55 -48.95 3.15
CA ASP A 371 -2.87 -49.59 3.15
C ASP A 371 -3.35 -49.91 4.56
N ILE A 372 -2.46 -50.35 5.45
CA ILE A 372 -2.78 -50.52 6.87
C ILE A 372 -3.24 -49.19 7.48
N ASP A 373 -2.52 -48.09 7.22
CA ASP A 373 -2.91 -46.78 7.75
C ASP A 373 -4.12 -46.17 7.02
N ALA A 374 -4.36 -46.49 5.74
CA ALA A 374 -5.56 -46.13 5.00
C ALA A 374 -6.81 -46.86 5.53
N ARG A 375 -6.72 -48.17 5.76
CA ARG A 375 -7.75 -49.01 6.40
C ARG A 375 -8.06 -48.52 7.82
N LYS A 376 -7.03 -48.12 8.58
CA LYS A 376 -7.14 -47.53 9.93
C LYS A 376 -7.68 -46.10 9.94
N GLN A 377 -7.49 -45.34 8.87
CA GLN A 377 -8.18 -44.06 8.64
C GLN A 377 -9.65 -44.30 8.27
N ALA A 378 -9.93 -45.15 7.29
CA ALA A 378 -11.28 -45.51 6.87
C ALA A 378 -12.15 -46.07 8.02
N LEU A 379 -11.57 -46.86 8.93
CA LEU A 379 -12.26 -47.31 10.15
C LEU A 379 -12.63 -46.16 11.08
N ARG A 380 -11.70 -45.24 11.38
CA ARG A 380 -11.99 -44.04 12.19
C ARG A 380 -12.97 -43.09 11.49
N ASP A 381 -12.96 -43.05 10.17
CA ASP A 381 -13.82 -42.15 9.39
C ASP A 381 -15.24 -42.72 9.29
N ALA A 382 -15.37 -44.05 9.17
CA ALA A 382 -16.63 -44.76 9.33
C ALA A 382 -17.17 -44.67 10.76
N GLU A 383 -16.31 -44.65 11.79
CA GLU A 383 -16.66 -44.42 13.18
C GLU A 383 -17.17 -42.99 13.40
N ARG A 384 -16.39 -41.96 13.03
CA ARG A 384 -16.81 -40.56 13.06
C ARG A 384 -18.09 -40.32 12.25
N ALA A 385 -18.30 -41.00 11.12
CA ALA A 385 -19.54 -40.93 10.36
C ALA A 385 -20.73 -41.64 11.05
N LYS A 386 -20.49 -42.73 11.80
CA LYS A 386 -21.51 -43.39 12.64
C LYS A 386 -21.88 -42.52 13.85
N GLU A 387 -20.93 -41.77 14.41
CA GLU A 387 -21.12 -40.82 15.51
C GLU A 387 -21.85 -39.56 15.04
N LEU A 388 -21.41 -38.91 13.96
CA LEU A 388 -22.09 -37.74 13.37
C LEU A 388 -23.57 -38.03 13.07
N LYS A 389 -23.89 -39.23 12.55
CA LYS A 389 -25.28 -39.68 12.34
C LYS A 389 -26.10 -39.90 13.63
N ARG A 390 -25.48 -39.82 14.82
CA ARG A 390 -26.14 -39.77 16.14
C ARG A 390 -26.12 -38.38 16.79
N MET A 391 -25.25 -37.47 16.33
CA MET A 391 -25.19 -36.08 16.82
C MET A 391 -26.38 -35.27 16.30
N HIS A 392 -26.63 -34.11 16.91
CA HIS A 392 -27.77 -33.26 16.56
C HIS A 392 -27.73 -32.75 15.11
N LYS A 393 -28.91 -32.50 14.55
CA LYS A 393 -29.12 -32.07 13.16
C LYS A 393 -28.39 -30.75 12.82
N ALA A 394 -28.16 -29.89 13.82
CA ALA A 394 -27.37 -28.66 13.70
C ALA A 394 -25.85 -28.92 13.55
N VAL A 395 -25.31 -29.90 14.27
CA VAL A 395 -23.92 -30.37 14.11
C VAL A 395 -23.76 -31.07 12.77
N GLN A 396 -24.66 -32.01 12.42
CA GLN A 396 -24.65 -32.73 11.14
C GLN A 396 -24.61 -31.80 9.92
N LYS A 397 -25.38 -30.70 9.97
CA LYS A 397 -25.43 -29.69 8.89
C LYS A 397 -24.38 -28.59 9.01
N ASN A 398 -23.50 -28.61 10.02
CA ASN A 398 -22.54 -27.55 10.35
C ASN A 398 -23.17 -26.14 10.41
N LEU A 399 -24.41 -26.05 10.90
CA LEU A 399 -25.11 -24.77 11.05
C LEU A 399 -24.51 -23.93 12.19
N PRO A 400 -24.59 -22.59 12.12
CA PRO A 400 -24.21 -21.71 13.21
C PRO A 400 -24.89 -22.07 14.53
N ARG A 401 -24.10 -22.22 15.58
CA ARG A 401 -24.56 -22.41 16.97
C ARG A 401 -24.11 -21.21 17.81
N PRO A 402 -24.89 -20.78 18.82
CA PRO A 402 -24.51 -19.68 19.70
C PRO A 402 -23.30 -20.09 20.57
N SER A 403 -22.33 -19.20 20.77
CA SER A 403 -21.17 -19.46 21.64
C SER A 403 -21.51 -19.44 23.13
N ASP A 404 -22.50 -18.63 23.50
CA ASP A 404 -22.98 -18.45 24.86
C ASP A 404 -24.46 -18.89 24.90
N VAL A 405 -24.83 -19.76 25.84
CA VAL A 405 -26.21 -20.27 25.97
C VAL A 405 -26.98 -19.41 26.98
N ASN A 406 -28.22 -19.05 26.63
CA ASN A 406 -29.05 -18.18 27.45
C ASN A 406 -30.13 -18.97 28.20
N GLU A 407 -29.81 -19.39 29.42
CA GLU A 407 -30.74 -20.09 30.32
C GLU A 407 -31.97 -19.24 30.70
N THR A 408 -31.91 -17.91 30.55
CA THR A 408 -32.99 -16.99 30.98
C THR A 408 -34.24 -17.01 30.08
N ILE A 409 -34.28 -17.90 29.08
CA ILE A 409 -35.43 -18.23 28.22
C ILE A 409 -36.47 -19.09 28.96
N LEU A 410 -36.05 -19.76 30.04
CA LEU A 410 -36.95 -20.51 30.92
C LEU A 410 -37.86 -19.57 31.73
N ARG A 411 -39.15 -19.89 31.81
CA ARG A 411 -40.08 -19.22 32.75
C ARG A 411 -39.73 -19.65 34.19
N PRO A 412 -39.72 -18.74 35.17
CA PRO A 412 -39.57 -19.13 36.57
C PRO A 412 -40.74 -20.04 36.98
N LEU A 413 -40.45 -21.06 37.79
CA LEU A 413 -41.46 -22.06 38.18
C LEU A 413 -42.56 -21.48 39.09
N ASN A 414 -42.26 -20.39 39.79
CA ASN A 414 -43.13 -19.75 40.78
C ASN A 414 -43.86 -18.54 40.17
N VAL A 415 -44.64 -18.77 39.09
CA VAL A 415 -45.56 -17.76 38.54
C VAL A 415 -46.98 -18.06 39.03
N GLU A 416 -47.63 -17.04 39.57
CA GLU A 416 -49.08 -17.02 39.77
C GLU A 416 -49.73 -16.23 38.61
N PRO A 417 -50.76 -16.75 37.92
CA PRO A 417 -51.32 -18.09 38.02
C PRO A 417 -50.37 -19.18 37.47
N PRO A 418 -50.51 -20.45 37.91
CA PRO A 418 -49.63 -21.54 37.49
C PRO A 418 -49.71 -21.81 35.98
N LEU A 419 -48.57 -22.21 35.40
CA LEU A 419 -48.45 -22.52 33.97
C LEU A 419 -49.45 -23.60 33.53
N THR A 420 -50.10 -23.36 32.39
CA THR A 420 -50.95 -24.33 31.68
C THR A 420 -50.12 -25.56 31.31
N ASP A 421 -50.72 -26.76 31.19
CA ASP A 421 -49.95 -27.97 30.90
C ASP A 421 -49.19 -27.92 29.55
N LEU A 422 -49.75 -27.24 28.54
CA LEU A 422 -49.04 -26.92 27.29
C LEU A 422 -47.84 -25.98 27.51
N GLN A 423 -47.90 -25.08 28.48
CA GLN A 423 -46.76 -24.23 28.87
C GLN A 423 -45.72 -25.01 29.69
N LYS A 424 -46.13 -26.03 30.45
CA LYS A 424 -45.21 -26.95 31.14
C LYS A 424 -44.42 -27.79 30.14
N SER A 425 -45.08 -28.33 29.09
CA SER A 425 -44.37 -29.06 28.03
C SER A 425 -43.46 -28.15 27.19
N GLU A 426 -43.85 -26.89 26.93
CA GLU A 426 -42.94 -25.87 26.36
C GLU A 426 -41.66 -25.69 27.22
N GLU A 427 -41.77 -25.61 28.55
CA GLU A 427 -40.58 -25.48 29.42
C GLU A 427 -39.72 -26.75 29.48
N LEU A 428 -40.31 -27.95 29.37
CA LEU A 428 -39.55 -29.20 29.26
C LEU A 428 -38.76 -29.24 27.94
N ILE A 429 -39.40 -28.92 26.82
CA ILE A 429 -38.74 -28.86 25.50
C ILE A 429 -37.60 -27.83 25.49
N LYS A 430 -37.78 -26.67 26.16
CA LYS A 430 -36.71 -25.68 26.32
C LYS A 430 -35.54 -26.19 27.17
N LYS A 431 -35.79 -26.95 28.25
CA LYS A 431 -34.72 -27.54 29.06
C LYS A 431 -33.89 -28.53 28.25
N GLU A 432 -34.53 -29.43 27.49
CA GLU A 432 -33.81 -30.33 26.59
C GLU A 432 -33.05 -29.59 25.49
N MET A 433 -33.62 -28.51 24.95
CA MET A 433 -32.88 -27.65 24.01
C MET A 433 -31.61 -27.04 24.64
N ILE A 434 -31.62 -26.72 25.94
CA ILE A 434 -30.45 -26.19 26.66
C ILE A 434 -29.43 -27.30 26.96
N THR A 435 -29.85 -28.48 27.44
CA THR A 435 -28.93 -29.64 27.65
C THR A 435 -28.23 -30.03 26.34
N MET A 436 -28.98 -30.09 25.23
CA MET A 436 -28.46 -30.34 23.88
C MET A 436 -27.44 -29.29 23.44
N LEU A 437 -27.66 -28.00 23.74
CA LEU A 437 -26.73 -26.92 23.39
C LEU A 437 -25.44 -26.96 24.23
N HIS A 438 -25.51 -27.25 25.54
CA HIS A 438 -24.32 -27.39 26.38
C HIS A 438 -23.50 -28.61 25.96
N PHE A 439 -24.16 -29.72 25.59
CA PHE A 439 -23.51 -30.91 25.03
C PHE A 439 -22.83 -30.63 23.68
N ASP A 440 -23.51 -29.93 22.76
CA ASP A 440 -22.96 -29.55 21.46
C ASP A 440 -21.77 -28.58 21.58
N LEU A 441 -21.76 -27.67 22.55
CA LEU A 441 -20.65 -26.74 22.73
C LEU A 441 -19.43 -27.39 23.40
N LEU A 442 -19.65 -28.33 24.32
CA LEU A 442 -18.58 -29.09 24.96
C LEU A 442 -17.85 -30.01 23.96
N HIS A 443 -18.59 -30.70 23.08
CA HIS A 443 -18.04 -31.69 22.16
C HIS A 443 -17.78 -31.17 20.74
N HIS A 444 -18.55 -30.18 20.26
CA HIS A 444 -18.52 -29.69 18.87
C HIS A 444 -18.56 -28.15 18.81
N PRO A 445 -17.60 -27.43 19.40
CA PRO A 445 -17.60 -25.96 19.47
C PRO A 445 -17.65 -25.31 18.09
N PHE A 446 -18.66 -24.44 17.86
CA PHE A 446 -18.81 -23.73 16.60
C PHE A 446 -17.86 -22.51 16.56
N GLY A 447 -16.78 -22.62 15.77
CA GLY A 447 -15.79 -21.55 15.62
C GLY A 447 -14.41 -22.02 15.18
N GLU A 448 -14.06 -23.29 15.45
CA GLU A 448 -12.81 -23.90 14.98
C GLU A 448 -12.86 -24.27 13.48
N GLN A 449 -12.95 -23.24 12.63
CA GLN A 449 -12.45 -23.35 11.26
C GLN A 449 -10.94 -23.68 11.31
N PRO A 450 -10.44 -24.74 10.66
CA PRO A 450 -9.03 -25.18 10.70
C PRO A 450 -8.06 -24.25 9.92
N SER A 451 -8.31 -22.94 9.97
CA SER A 451 -7.69 -21.87 9.18
C SER A 451 -6.36 -21.35 9.77
N GLY A 452 -5.58 -22.24 10.38
CA GLY A 452 -4.14 -22.04 10.65
C GLY A 452 -3.75 -20.89 11.60
N LYS A 453 -4.68 -20.30 12.36
CA LYS A 453 -4.41 -19.17 13.25
C LYS A 453 -4.97 -19.41 14.65
N LYS A 454 -4.08 -19.72 15.60
CA LYS A 454 -4.35 -19.66 17.06
C LYS A 454 -4.47 -18.22 17.55
N GLY A 455 -5.38 -17.44 16.94
CA GLY A 455 -5.79 -16.15 17.45
C GLY A 455 -6.85 -16.35 18.52
N LYS A 456 -6.44 -16.47 19.79
CA LYS A 456 -7.39 -16.46 20.92
C LYS A 456 -8.21 -15.16 20.87
N GLY A 457 -9.48 -15.27 20.46
CA GLY A 457 -10.47 -14.22 20.71
C GLY A 457 -10.70 -14.11 22.23
N PRO A 458 -10.90 -12.91 22.77
CA PRO A 458 -11.22 -12.75 24.19
C PRO A 458 -12.64 -13.28 24.46
N GLY A 459 -12.74 -14.51 24.96
CA GLY A 459 -13.99 -15.18 25.34
C GLY A 459 -13.90 -16.71 25.27
N PHE A 460 -13.40 -17.26 24.16
CA PHE A 460 -13.54 -18.68 23.75
C PHE A 460 -12.67 -19.69 24.54
N GLY A 461 -12.46 -19.48 25.83
CA GLY A 461 -11.67 -20.38 26.68
C GLY A 461 -12.08 -20.39 28.16
N SER A 462 -13.26 -19.85 28.49
CA SER A 462 -13.77 -19.76 29.88
C SER A 462 -14.95 -20.69 30.12
N ASN A 463 -15.87 -20.80 29.15
CA ASN A 463 -17.21 -21.33 29.36
C ASN A 463 -17.29 -22.87 29.46
N ASN A 464 -16.24 -23.62 29.10
CA ASN A 464 -16.25 -25.10 29.18
C ASN A 464 -16.54 -25.61 30.60
N ALA A 465 -16.10 -24.88 31.63
CA ALA A 465 -16.41 -25.22 33.02
C ALA A 465 -17.90 -25.07 33.34
N GLU A 466 -18.56 -24.05 32.78
CA GLU A 466 -19.99 -23.79 32.95
C GLU A 466 -20.83 -24.84 32.23
N HIS A 467 -20.43 -25.23 31.01
CA HIS A 467 -21.08 -26.32 30.28
C HIS A 467 -20.94 -27.68 30.99
N MET A 468 -19.77 -27.99 31.57
CA MET A 468 -19.60 -29.22 32.37
C MET A 468 -20.48 -29.20 33.63
N ALA A 469 -20.45 -28.12 34.41
CA ALA A 469 -21.26 -28.00 35.63
C ALA A 469 -22.78 -28.09 35.37
N TYR A 470 -23.26 -27.59 34.23
CA TYR A 470 -24.66 -27.73 33.82
C TYR A 470 -25.02 -29.18 33.46
N LEU A 471 -24.14 -29.88 32.75
CA LEU A 471 -24.33 -31.27 32.32
C LEU A 471 -24.16 -32.29 33.47
N GLU A 472 -23.41 -31.94 34.53
CA GLU A 472 -23.39 -32.70 35.79
C GLU A 472 -24.73 -32.63 36.52
N GLN A 473 -25.44 -31.49 36.44
CA GLN A 473 -26.77 -31.30 37.03
C GLN A 473 -27.91 -31.82 36.14
N ASN A 474 -27.73 -31.77 34.81
CA ASN A 474 -28.72 -32.19 33.81
C ASN A 474 -28.06 -33.11 32.77
N PRO A 475 -27.91 -34.42 33.06
CA PRO A 475 -27.21 -35.36 32.18
C PRO A 475 -27.90 -35.53 30.82
N TYR A 476 -27.13 -35.48 29.73
CA TYR A 476 -27.65 -35.67 28.38
C TYR A 476 -27.92 -37.16 28.06
N GLU A 477 -29.18 -37.50 27.75
CA GLU A 477 -29.58 -38.86 27.39
C GLU A 477 -29.27 -39.21 25.93
N LYS A 478 -28.61 -40.36 25.71
CA LYS A 478 -28.16 -40.81 24.37
C LYS A 478 -29.18 -41.72 23.70
N LEU A 479 -30.20 -41.09 23.10
CA LEU A 479 -31.28 -41.76 22.35
C LEU A 479 -30.81 -42.81 21.33
N SER A 480 -31.67 -43.81 21.08
CA SER A 480 -31.42 -44.85 20.08
C SER A 480 -31.71 -44.36 18.65
N LYS A 481 -31.11 -45.02 17.65
CA LYS A 481 -31.38 -44.71 16.23
C LYS A 481 -32.78 -45.10 15.78
N GLU A 482 -33.40 -46.08 16.45
CA GLU A 482 -34.75 -46.54 16.13
C GLU A 482 -35.78 -45.56 16.66
N ASP A 483 -35.59 -45.02 17.86
CA ASP A 483 -36.52 -44.08 18.48
C ASP A 483 -36.43 -42.70 17.85
N LEU A 484 -35.23 -42.26 17.45
CA LEU A 484 -35.05 -41.09 16.58
C LEU A 484 -35.78 -41.25 15.23
N LYS A 485 -35.83 -42.47 14.67
CA LYS A 485 -36.60 -42.73 13.43
C LYS A 485 -38.11 -42.70 13.70
N LYS A 486 -38.60 -43.42 14.72
CA LYS A 486 -40.02 -43.41 15.13
C LYS A 486 -40.50 -41.98 15.38
N ALA A 487 -39.71 -41.15 16.09
CA ALA A 487 -40.01 -39.75 16.34
C ALA A 487 -40.02 -38.92 15.05
N GLN A 488 -39.10 -39.14 14.10
CA GLN A 488 -39.14 -38.48 12.79
C GLN A 488 -40.39 -38.88 11.98
N ASP A 489 -40.77 -40.16 12.00
CA ASP A 489 -41.93 -40.68 11.28
C ASP A 489 -43.26 -40.18 11.89
N LEU A 490 -43.31 -39.96 13.22
CA LEU A 490 -44.43 -39.31 13.91
C LEU A 490 -44.50 -37.82 13.61
N LEU A 491 -43.38 -37.08 13.73
CA LEU A 491 -43.32 -35.65 13.41
C LEU A 491 -43.73 -35.37 11.95
N ALA A 492 -43.43 -36.28 11.02
CA ALA A 492 -43.89 -36.16 9.63
C ALA A 492 -45.41 -36.26 9.48
N GLN A 493 -46.07 -37.12 10.28
CA GLN A 493 -47.54 -37.23 10.32
C GLN A 493 -48.16 -35.98 10.96
N GLU A 494 -47.63 -35.52 12.10
CA GLU A 494 -48.09 -34.29 12.76
C GLU A 494 -47.91 -33.06 11.86
N MET A 495 -46.78 -32.93 11.16
CA MET A 495 -46.54 -31.82 10.23
C MET A 495 -47.56 -31.77 9.09
N GLU A 496 -47.97 -32.92 8.53
CA GLU A 496 -48.98 -32.95 7.46
C GLU A 496 -50.39 -32.63 8.00
N VAL A 497 -50.73 -33.09 9.22
CA VAL A 497 -51.98 -32.69 9.91
C VAL A 497 -52.01 -31.18 10.20
N VAL A 498 -50.91 -30.60 10.68
CA VAL A 498 -50.79 -29.15 10.94
C VAL A 498 -50.87 -28.35 9.63
N LYS A 499 -50.19 -28.81 8.57
CA LYS A 499 -50.20 -28.19 7.25
C LYS A 499 -51.62 -28.11 6.67
N GLN A 500 -52.38 -29.20 6.75
CA GLN A 500 -53.78 -29.25 6.33
C GLN A 500 -54.68 -28.39 7.25
N GLY A 501 -54.53 -28.52 8.57
CA GLY A 501 -55.35 -27.79 9.56
C GLY A 501 -55.14 -26.27 9.58
N MET A 502 -53.96 -25.79 9.20
CA MET A 502 -53.64 -24.36 9.08
C MET A 502 -53.79 -23.80 7.66
N GLY A 503 -54.23 -24.61 6.69
CA GLY A 503 -54.38 -24.19 5.29
C GLY A 503 -53.06 -23.79 4.62
N HIS A 504 -51.93 -24.32 5.10
CA HIS A 504 -50.61 -24.00 4.57
C HIS A 504 -50.33 -24.83 3.30
N GLY A 505 -50.34 -24.16 2.15
CA GLY A 505 -49.83 -24.72 0.90
C GLY A 505 -48.30 -24.88 0.93
N GLU A 506 -47.68 -25.00 -0.24
CA GLU A 506 -46.22 -24.90 -0.34
C GLU A 506 -45.78 -23.46 -0.10
N LEU A 507 -45.26 -23.16 1.10
CA LEU A 507 -44.70 -21.86 1.41
C LEU A 507 -43.44 -21.63 0.57
N SER A 508 -43.52 -20.70 -0.38
CA SER A 508 -42.36 -20.17 -1.10
C SER A 508 -41.29 -19.71 -0.11
N SER A 509 -40.02 -19.92 -0.45
CA SER A 509 -38.88 -19.38 0.29
C SER A 509 -38.94 -17.86 0.43
N GLU A 510 -39.57 -17.17 -0.52
CA GLU A 510 -39.79 -15.72 -0.49
C GLU A 510 -40.78 -15.32 0.62
N ALA A 511 -41.90 -16.05 0.75
CA ALA A 511 -42.88 -15.83 1.81
C ALA A 511 -42.29 -16.15 3.20
N TYR A 512 -41.46 -17.20 3.29
CA TYR A 512 -40.70 -17.49 4.51
C TYR A 512 -39.71 -16.36 4.85
N ASN A 513 -38.95 -15.87 3.87
CA ASN A 513 -38.00 -14.77 4.06
C ASN A 513 -38.70 -13.48 4.51
N GLN A 514 -39.84 -13.12 3.92
CA GLN A 514 -40.61 -11.95 4.34
C GLN A 514 -41.06 -12.07 5.80
N VAL A 515 -41.72 -13.18 6.18
CA VAL A 515 -42.18 -13.39 7.56
C VAL A 515 -41.00 -13.44 8.53
N TRP A 516 -39.86 -14.01 8.12
CA TRP A 516 -38.62 -14.02 8.90
C TRP A 516 -38.06 -12.61 9.12
N GLU A 517 -37.98 -11.77 8.08
CA GLU A 517 -37.52 -10.38 8.19
C GLU A 517 -38.47 -9.52 9.03
N GLU A 518 -39.79 -9.68 8.85
CA GLU A 518 -40.80 -9.01 9.68
C GLU A 518 -40.66 -9.40 11.16
N CYS A 519 -40.55 -10.70 11.47
CA CYS A 519 -40.33 -11.17 12.84
C CYS A 519 -38.97 -10.71 13.40
N TYR A 520 -37.90 -10.75 12.61
CA TYR A 520 -36.57 -10.32 13.05
C TYR A 520 -36.48 -8.81 13.26
N SER A 521 -37.19 -8.00 12.46
CA SER A 521 -37.31 -6.55 12.66
C SER A 521 -37.93 -6.18 14.01
N GLN A 522 -38.81 -7.05 14.52
CA GLN A 522 -39.44 -6.90 15.84
C GLN A 522 -38.55 -7.37 16.99
N VAL A 523 -37.41 -8.04 16.75
CA VAL A 523 -36.51 -8.52 17.81
C VAL A 523 -35.54 -7.41 18.23
N LEU A 524 -35.63 -7.01 19.50
CA LEU A 524 -34.89 -5.88 20.07
C LEU A 524 -34.08 -6.33 21.31
N TYR A 525 -32.76 -6.10 21.29
CA TYR A 525 -31.87 -6.40 22.42
C TYR A 525 -31.86 -5.26 23.44
N LEU A 526 -32.23 -5.52 24.70
CA LEU A 526 -32.24 -4.51 25.76
C LEU A 526 -30.91 -4.56 26.56
N PRO A 527 -30.01 -3.55 26.43
CA PRO A 527 -28.68 -3.65 27.02
C PRO A 527 -28.69 -3.70 28.55
N GLY A 528 -29.61 -2.99 29.21
CA GLY A 528 -29.73 -2.97 30.67
C GLY A 528 -30.27 -4.25 31.31
N GLN A 529 -30.83 -5.18 30.52
CA GLN A 529 -31.36 -6.47 30.99
C GLN A 529 -30.63 -7.68 30.39
N SER A 530 -29.74 -7.47 29.42
CA SER A 530 -29.08 -8.50 28.61
C SER A 530 -30.05 -9.52 27.97
N ARG A 531 -31.26 -9.07 27.60
CA ARG A 531 -32.34 -9.91 27.06
C ARG A 531 -32.84 -9.37 25.72
N TYR A 532 -33.30 -10.28 24.86
CA TYR A 532 -34.06 -9.94 23.67
C TYR A 532 -35.56 -9.86 24.01
N THR A 533 -36.24 -8.87 23.45
CA THR A 533 -37.68 -8.61 23.63
C THR A 533 -38.32 -8.27 22.28
N ARG A 534 -39.66 -8.32 22.20
CA ARG A 534 -40.36 -7.76 21.04
C ARG A 534 -40.38 -6.23 21.16
N ALA A 535 -40.06 -5.51 20.09
CA ALA A 535 -39.98 -4.06 20.05
C ALA A 535 -41.25 -3.36 20.57
N ASN A 536 -42.43 -3.97 20.36
CA ASN A 536 -43.72 -3.47 20.84
C ASN A 536 -43.82 -3.43 22.39
N LEU A 537 -43.15 -4.35 23.09
CA LEU A 537 -43.14 -4.44 24.55
C LEU A 537 -42.08 -3.54 25.21
N ALA A 538 -41.07 -3.10 24.46
CA ALA A 538 -39.99 -2.25 24.98
C ALA A 538 -40.42 -0.78 25.11
N SER A 539 -39.99 -0.08 26.17
CA SER A 539 -40.23 1.35 26.36
C SER A 539 -39.48 2.20 25.32
N LYS A 540 -39.92 3.44 25.12
CA LYS A 540 -39.22 4.40 24.24
C LYS A 540 -37.76 4.60 24.67
N LYS A 541 -37.47 4.54 25.97
CA LYS A 541 -36.10 4.62 26.52
C LYS A 541 -35.26 3.41 26.11
N ASP A 542 -35.75 2.21 26.38
CA ASP A 542 -35.05 0.95 26.12
C ASP A 542 -34.81 0.74 24.60
N ARG A 543 -35.73 1.24 23.75
CA ARG A 543 -35.54 1.32 22.28
C ARG A 543 -34.36 2.22 21.90
N ILE A 544 -34.20 3.38 22.54
CA ILE A 544 -33.05 4.28 22.31
C ILE A 544 -31.75 3.60 22.75
N GLU A 545 -31.69 3.04 23.96
CA GLU A 545 -30.50 2.32 24.45
C GLU A 545 -30.11 1.14 23.56
N SER A 546 -31.10 0.41 23.03
CA SER A 546 -30.87 -0.67 22.06
C SER A 546 -30.29 -0.16 20.74
N LEU A 547 -30.84 0.93 20.20
CA LEU A 547 -30.36 1.54 18.95
C LEU A 547 -28.97 2.16 19.11
N GLU A 548 -28.66 2.80 20.23
CA GLU A 548 -27.32 3.27 20.58
C GLU A 548 -26.32 2.11 20.66
N LYS A 549 -26.69 0.98 21.30
CA LYS A 549 -25.86 -0.22 21.36
C LYS A 549 -25.62 -0.82 19.96
N ARG A 550 -26.65 -0.88 19.11
CA ARG A 550 -26.54 -1.34 17.71
C ARG A 550 -25.66 -0.41 16.88
N LEU A 551 -25.76 0.91 17.08
CA LEU A 551 -24.93 1.91 16.42
C LEU A 551 -23.45 1.77 16.83
N GLU A 552 -23.14 1.54 18.10
CA GLU A 552 -21.76 1.34 18.57
C GLU A 552 -21.18 -0.01 18.11
N ILE A 553 -22.00 -1.07 18.04
CA ILE A 553 -21.62 -2.33 17.36
C ILE A 553 -21.29 -2.06 15.89
N ASN A 554 -22.14 -1.33 15.17
CA ASN A 554 -21.90 -0.98 13.77
C ASN A 554 -20.62 -0.13 13.57
N ARG A 555 -20.29 0.77 14.50
CA ARG A 555 -18.99 1.49 14.52
C ARG A 555 -17.81 0.53 14.73
N GLY A 556 -17.98 -0.50 15.57
CA GLY A 556 -17.02 -1.60 15.72
C GLY A 556 -16.80 -2.37 14.41
N HIS A 557 -17.88 -2.78 13.73
CA HIS A 557 -17.82 -3.40 12.42
C HIS A 557 -17.13 -2.50 11.40
N MET A 558 -17.67 -1.29 11.16
CA MET A 558 -17.11 -0.29 10.24
C MET A 558 -15.61 -0.05 10.50
N THR A 559 -15.17 0.12 11.74
CA THR A 559 -13.75 0.36 12.03
C THR A 559 -12.87 -0.88 12.00
N THR A 560 -13.41 -2.11 12.00
CA THR A 560 -12.61 -3.32 11.72
C THR A 560 -12.60 -3.66 10.24
N GLU A 561 -13.70 -3.43 9.53
CA GLU A 561 -13.88 -3.72 8.10
C GLU A 561 -13.18 -2.67 7.24
N ALA A 562 -13.25 -1.37 7.56
CA ALA A 562 -12.40 -0.36 6.92
C ALA A 562 -10.90 -0.64 7.12
N LYS A 563 -10.51 -1.23 8.26
CA LYS A 563 -9.12 -1.70 8.50
C LYS A 563 -8.77 -3.00 7.75
N ARG A 564 -9.75 -3.75 7.23
CA ARG A 564 -9.54 -4.87 6.29
C ARG A 564 -9.48 -4.33 4.86
N ALA A 565 -10.47 -3.53 4.43
CA ALA A 565 -10.54 -2.85 3.15
C ALA A 565 -9.25 -2.07 2.85
N ALA A 566 -8.85 -1.15 3.73
CA ALA A 566 -7.61 -0.37 3.57
C ALA A 566 -6.30 -1.21 3.60
N LYS A 567 -6.34 -2.49 4.00
CA LYS A 567 -5.21 -3.43 3.82
C LYS A 567 -5.30 -4.16 2.49
N MET A 568 -6.50 -4.55 2.06
CA MET A 568 -6.74 -5.15 0.74
C MET A 568 -6.46 -4.14 -0.37
N GLU A 569 -7.00 -2.93 -0.29
CA GLU A 569 -6.69 -1.79 -1.16
C GLU A 569 -5.19 -1.52 -1.26
N LYS A 570 -4.45 -1.50 -0.13
CA LYS A 570 -3.00 -1.28 -0.16
C LYS A 570 -2.26 -2.44 -0.84
N LYS A 571 -2.68 -3.69 -0.61
CA LYS A 571 -2.12 -4.85 -1.31
C LYS A 571 -2.44 -4.80 -2.81
N LEU A 572 -3.68 -4.49 -3.18
CA LEU A 572 -4.12 -4.33 -4.57
C LEU A 572 -3.41 -3.16 -5.25
N LYS A 573 -3.21 -2.02 -4.58
CA LYS A 573 -2.50 -0.86 -5.15
C LYS A 573 -1.01 -1.13 -5.38
N ILE A 574 -0.38 -1.99 -4.57
CA ILE A 574 1.00 -2.46 -4.80
C ILE A 574 1.05 -3.42 -6.01
N LEU A 575 0.12 -4.38 -6.10
CA LEU A 575 0.12 -5.39 -7.17
C LEU A 575 -0.38 -4.86 -8.52
N LEU A 576 -1.44 -4.06 -8.51
CA LEU A 576 -2.14 -3.55 -9.69
C LEU A 576 -1.71 -2.15 -10.09
N GLY A 577 -1.12 -1.34 -9.19
CA GLY A 577 -0.76 0.04 -9.51
C GLY A 577 0.21 0.17 -10.69
N GLY A 578 1.18 -0.74 -10.80
CA GLY A 578 2.08 -0.81 -11.97
C GLY A 578 1.33 -1.19 -13.26
N TYR A 579 0.39 -2.13 -13.18
CA TYR A 579 -0.44 -2.52 -14.33
C TYR A 579 -1.44 -1.42 -14.73
N GLN A 580 -1.99 -0.68 -13.77
CA GLN A 580 -2.83 0.50 -14.02
C GLN A 580 -2.04 1.61 -14.70
N SER A 581 -0.83 1.94 -14.22
CA SER A 581 0.05 2.91 -14.91
C SER A 581 0.40 2.48 -16.33
N ARG A 582 0.67 1.17 -16.55
CA ARG A 582 0.90 0.63 -17.90
C ARG A 582 -0.36 0.70 -18.77
N ALA A 583 -1.53 0.39 -18.22
CA ALA A 583 -2.80 0.45 -18.94
C ALA A 583 -3.15 1.89 -19.34
N MET A 584 -3.02 2.86 -18.42
CA MET A 584 -3.22 4.29 -18.74
C MET A 584 -2.22 4.78 -19.80
N GLY A 585 -0.95 4.33 -19.75
CA GLY A 585 0.03 4.63 -20.79
C GLY A 585 -0.34 4.05 -22.17
N LEU A 586 -0.80 2.80 -22.22
CA LEU A 586 -1.26 2.15 -23.45
C LEU A 586 -2.55 2.78 -24.00
N ILE A 587 -3.49 3.14 -23.14
CA ILE A 587 -4.72 3.86 -23.53
C ILE A 587 -4.35 5.22 -24.12
N LYS A 588 -3.44 5.97 -23.49
CA LYS A 588 -2.97 7.23 -24.06
C LYS A 588 -2.31 7.00 -25.42
N GLN A 589 -1.37 6.06 -25.53
CA GLN A 589 -0.70 5.76 -26.81
C GLN A 589 -1.69 5.34 -27.91
N LEU A 590 -2.76 4.62 -27.57
CA LEU A 590 -3.80 4.24 -28.52
C LEU A 590 -4.61 5.46 -28.99
N ASN A 591 -4.94 6.40 -28.09
CA ASN A 591 -5.60 7.65 -28.46
C ASN A 591 -4.67 8.56 -29.29
N ASP A 592 -3.43 8.76 -28.84
CA ASP A 592 -2.41 9.56 -29.55
C ASP A 592 -2.19 9.05 -30.99
N LEU A 593 -2.28 7.72 -31.21
CA LEU A 593 -2.23 7.09 -32.53
C LEU A 593 -3.53 7.23 -33.33
N TRP A 594 -4.68 7.30 -32.67
CA TRP A 594 -5.98 7.46 -33.34
C TRP A 594 -6.10 8.86 -33.94
N ASP A 595 -5.74 9.90 -33.17
CA ASP A 595 -5.64 11.29 -33.64
C ASP A 595 -4.69 11.41 -34.85
N GLN A 596 -3.55 10.70 -34.83
CA GLN A 596 -2.61 10.65 -35.96
C GLN A 596 -3.19 9.95 -37.19
N ILE A 597 -4.01 8.91 -37.02
CA ILE A 597 -4.71 8.23 -38.11
C ILE A 597 -5.77 9.15 -38.74
N GLU A 598 -6.52 9.91 -37.93
CA GLU A 598 -7.49 10.89 -38.45
C GLU A 598 -6.78 12.01 -39.23
N GLN A 599 -5.69 12.57 -38.69
CA GLN A 599 -4.89 13.59 -39.36
C GLN A 599 -4.31 13.08 -40.68
N ALA A 600 -3.65 11.91 -40.68
CA ALA A 600 -3.09 11.33 -41.90
C ALA A 600 -4.15 10.96 -42.95
N HIS A 601 -5.35 10.57 -42.54
CA HIS A 601 -6.46 10.27 -43.45
C HIS A 601 -7.12 11.55 -44.01
N LEU A 602 -7.10 12.66 -43.25
CA LEU A 602 -7.46 13.98 -43.76
C LEU A 602 -6.42 14.49 -44.76
N GLU A 603 -5.13 14.41 -44.43
CA GLU A 603 -4.01 14.77 -45.33
C GLU A 603 -4.04 13.94 -46.61
N LEU A 604 -4.28 12.62 -46.54
CA LEU A 604 -4.43 11.77 -47.72
C LEU A 604 -5.49 12.32 -48.68
N ARG A 605 -6.66 12.73 -48.15
CA ARG A 605 -7.76 13.26 -48.96
C ARG A 605 -7.48 14.66 -49.50
N THR A 606 -6.85 15.54 -48.72
CA THR A 606 -6.48 16.88 -49.22
C THR A 606 -5.39 16.80 -50.28
N PHE A 607 -4.41 15.91 -50.14
CA PHE A 607 -3.40 15.66 -51.19
C PHE A 607 -3.98 14.94 -52.41
N GLU A 608 -4.97 14.06 -52.26
CA GLU A 608 -5.66 13.44 -53.40
C GLU A 608 -6.46 14.47 -54.22
N GLU A 609 -7.13 15.43 -53.57
CA GLU A 609 -7.77 16.56 -54.26
C GLU A 609 -6.74 17.54 -54.84
N LEU A 610 -5.69 17.93 -54.08
CA LEU A 610 -4.61 18.80 -54.59
C LEU A 610 -3.95 18.21 -55.83
N LYS A 611 -3.74 16.88 -55.86
CA LYS A 611 -3.21 16.19 -57.02
C LYS A 611 -4.13 16.35 -58.24
N LYS A 612 -5.45 16.11 -58.09
CA LYS A 612 -6.42 16.33 -59.19
C LYS A 612 -6.39 17.78 -59.69
N HIS A 613 -6.23 18.74 -58.78
CA HIS A 613 -6.10 20.16 -59.12
C HIS A 613 -4.81 20.48 -59.89
N GLU A 614 -3.64 19.99 -59.46
CA GLU A 614 -2.38 20.20 -60.17
C GLU A 614 -2.31 19.42 -61.50
N ASP A 615 -2.77 18.17 -61.54
CA ASP A 615 -2.88 17.36 -62.77
C ASP A 615 -3.77 18.07 -63.83
N ALA A 616 -4.76 18.85 -63.42
CA ALA A 616 -5.59 19.68 -64.29
C ALA A 616 -5.01 21.08 -64.60
N ALA A 617 -4.18 21.64 -63.72
CA ALA A 617 -3.63 22.99 -63.82
C ALA A 617 -2.27 23.04 -64.57
N ILE A 618 -1.47 21.97 -64.51
CA ILE A 618 -0.19 21.87 -65.22
C ILE A 618 -0.39 21.91 -66.75
N PRO A 619 -1.30 21.14 -67.38
CA PRO A 619 -1.52 21.21 -68.82
C PRO A 619 -1.97 22.61 -69.28
N ARG A 620 -2.83 23.28 -68.50
CA ARG A 620 -3.30 24.65 -68.80
C ARG A 620 -2.17 25.69 -68.73
N ARG A 621 -1.29 25.58 -67.73
CA ARG A 621 -0.07 26.41 -67.62
C ARG A 621 0.87 26.18 -68.81
N LEU A 622 1.08 24.92 -69.20
CA LEU A 622 1.92 24.57 -70.34
C LEU A 622 1.35 25.08 -71.68
N GLU A 623 0.05 24.95 -71.92
CA GLU A 623 -0.56 25.40 -73.18
C GLU A 623 -0.53 26.93 -73.32
N CYS A 624 -0.88 27.66 -72.26
CA CYS A 624 -0.79 29.12 -72.23
C CYS A 624 0.64 29.61 -72.53
N LEU A 625 1.66 28.95 -71.95
CA LEU A 625 3.07 29.26 -72.23
C LEU A 625 3.49 28.91 -73.68
N LYS A 626 2.96 27.83 -74.28
CA LYS A 626 3.19 27.54 -75.70
C LYS A 626 2.59 28.62 -76.60
N GLU A 627 1.36 29.05 -76.33
CA GLU A 627 0.69 30.10 -77.10
C GLU A 627 1.43 31.44 -77.01
N ASP A 628 1.91 31.82 -75.82
CA ASP A 628 2.74 33.01 -75.62
C ASP A 628 4.08 32.90 -76.36
N VAL A 629 4.78 31.77 -76.27
CA VAL A 629 6.05 31.52 -76.99
C VAL A 629 5.85 31.50 -78.50
N GLN A 630 4.77 30.90 -79.00
CA GLN A 630 4.45 30.89 -80.43
C GLN A 630 4.18 32.31 -80.95
N ARG A 631 3.38 33.11 -80.23
CA ARG A 631 3.14 34.52 -80.56
C ARG A 631 4.44 35.36 -80.52
N GLN A 632 5.39 35.03 -79.64
CA GLN A 632 6.71 35.66 -79.64
C GLN A 632 7.55 35.24 -80.86
N GLN A 633 7.56 33.95 -81.22
CA GLN A 633 8.32 33.44 -82.36
C GLN A 633 7.77 33.90 -83.72
N GLU A 634 6.45 34.08 -83.85
CA GLU A 634 5.84 34.67 -85.05
C GLU A 634 6.29 36.13 -85.21
N ARG A 635 6.25 36.92 -84.13
CA ARG A 635 6.75 38.31 -84.10
C ARG A 635 8.26 38.40 -84.34
N GLU A 636 9.04 37.43 -83.85
CA GLU A 636 10.48 37.33 -84.13
C GLU A 636 10.75 37.16 -85.62
N LYS A 637 10.04 36.22 -86.28
CA LYS A 637 10.17 35.97 -87.72
C LYS A 637 9.82 37.20 -88.56
N GLU A 638 8.74 37.91 -88.22
CA GLU A 638 8.41 39.18 -88.90
C GLU A 638 9.54 40.22 -88.80
N LEU A 639 10.15 40.36 -87.62
CA LEU A 639 11.23 41.32 -87.39
C LEU A 639 12.52 40.91 -88.13
N GLN A 640 12.83 39.61 -88.17
CA GLN A 640 13.95 39.07 -88.95
C GLN A 640 13.75 39.29 -90.46
N GLN A 641 12.54 39.08 -90.98
CA GLN A 641 12.21 39.35 -92.40
C GLN A 641 12.42 40.83 -92.74
N ARG A 642 11.82 41.75 -91.97
CA ARG A 642 12.00 43.20 -92.20
C ARG A 642 13.46 43.64 -92.12
N PHE A 643 14.27 43.01 -91.27
CA PHE A 643 15.71 43.28 -91.21
C PHE A 643 16.45 42.78 -92.46
N ALA A 644 16.08 41.61 -93.00
CA ALA A 644 16.62 41.12 -94.26
C ALA A 644 16.22 42.03 -95.44
N ASP A 645 14.98 42.50 -95.49
CA ASP A 645 14.50 43.47 -96.48
C ASP A 645 15.30 44.78 -96.43
N PHE A 646 15.53 45.35 -95.24
CA PHE A 646 16.36 46.55 -95.08
C PHE A 646 17.84 46.34 -95.45
N MET A 647 18.37 45.12 -95.25
CA MET A 647 19.72 44.78 -95.72
C MET A 647 19.78 44.69 -97.25
N LEU A 648 18.76 44.12 -97.89
CA LEU A 648 18.64 44.08 -99.35
C LEU A 648 18.51 45.49 -99.93
N ASP A 649 17.65 46.34 -99.36
CA ASP A 649 17.52 47.75 -99.75
C ASP A 649 18.88 48.46 -99.66
N LYS A 650 19.58 48.34 -98.53
CA LYS A 650 20.92 48.90 -98.33
C LYS A 650 21.91 48.44 -99.39
N GLU A 651 21.95 47.15 -99.72
CA GLU A 651 22.80 46.62 -100.79
C GLU A 651 22.44 47.19 -102.16
N THR A 652 21.14 47.32 -102.49
CA THR A 652 20.74 47.96 -103.77
C THR A 652 21.02 49.46 -103.80
N PHE A 653 21.03 50.17 -102.66
CA PHE A 653 21.49 51.56 -102.59
C PHE A 653 23.00 51.66 -102.78
N GLN A 654 23.79 50.78 -102.15
CA GLN A 654 25.25 50.69 -102.34
C GLN A 654 25.67 50.18 -103.73
N ALA A 655 24.74 49.66 -104.53
CA ALA A 655 24.93 49.30 -105.93
C ALA A 655 24.43 50.36 -106.94
N LYS A 656 23.79 51.44 -106.47
CA LYS A 656 23.23 52.54 -107.29
C LYS A 656 23.96 53.88 -107.14
N TYR A 657 24.82 54.01 -106.14
CA TYR A 657 25.58 55.22 -105.78
C TYR A 657 27.04 54.87 -105.48
#